data_AF-A0A976DW68-F1
#
_entry.id   AF-A0A976DW68-F1
#
_cell.length_a   1.000
_cell.length_b   1.000
_cell.length_c   1.000
_cell.angle_alpha   90.00
_cell.angle_beta   90.00
_cell.angle_gamma   90.00
#
_symmetry.space_group_name_H-M   'P 1'
#
loop_
_entity.id
_entity.type
_entity.pdbx_description
1 polymer ?
#
loop_
_entity_poly.entity_id
_entity_poly.type
_entity_poly.pdbx_seq_one_letter_code
_entity_poly.pdbx_strand_id
1 'polypeptide(L)'
;MKPIVQPPIRAFAPSEKVSCFLFFLCSILFLISPAQAQVSGSVFKDFNANGKRTSGTDTLEVGVPNVKVRLFVGSNNTPFEKTTNSKGYYAFSSAEAPKDSSFRLEFVSLPAFYVDSPVSDNSRTSVLFGKAPQANFDFGISNDEDFCFSANNAQMITSCFANGDALGGGSAGEEPAVVMFNYTDQGLAERDFPLAKLAKVKDVGAVWPATYHRMGRRIIIAPIVRRHSGLGALGTSGLYAVSENGTTDTLVNFKKRYGIDFGNDPHVGLNANMLVANHDSATMHHVGKRAFGGLQFSRYQDSLLFINLFDKKLYIVKLDQNGNMPANKSDIVAISIPNPGCSNGDYRPWALKYHRGMYYVGVVCSGETSQNKDDLKFTIYKFNPVSQQFTNLITEPLTYKRDPLDVTGPYCFTYDRWLPWTAEWPRVCNKETSEPGSGTNFVMYPQPILSDIEFDVDGTMVLGFMDRFGLQAGQDNFGPSAADQRKYTGFMSGDLLRVHLENGVYKLEQNGKSGDLIGCGANKGAGPGGGEFYCEDEWKFLGKVAHSETSNGGVALIPGTGEVISTAMDPVDELFSSSGYRVFSNKTGKYRRGLALYSGKPGTLGKSGGVSDVVLLCDPPSIEVGNRIWFDRNRNGVQEPNEAGLDGIVVQLYDPDSSKVISTDTTKRGGQFYFGRNNVPGKLKPRHRYEIKVDMTQPGSANPYPGLPTVSANNLRTLRTAAPDSLLAQYDLSPLNANTFNNPTIRDSDAAYVNGKKGLSIVFDTQNLGINDFTQDIGLTQKRIAEPRFDLELNKKIIGECVKQINDTVTFRIVLKNVGERLSIADSVFVADTLTTNLTFISAIATQGTYSNTTHLWGALKLVAGDSATLTIKAKINNANKFEGGSIINVAEVKSHKGADIDSRPGNGIRTEDDFSLALATVPMKICPAKNDTLIISAPGIYTKYQWFRNGVKIEGATKATLEVGAPGQYNVELENNGCVSKNCCPMVVLEECLCPTQICVPFVINKTKSKGIPIPRIR
;
A
#
# COMPACT_ATOMS: atom_id res chain seq x y z
N MET A 1 39.12 -61.30 35.41
CA MET A 1 40.60 -61.47 35.31
C MET A 1 41.10 -60.73 34.05
N LYS A 2 42.41 -60.53 33.91
CA LYS A 2 43.14 -59.86 32.80
C LYS A 2 44.40 -60.72 32.46
N PRO A 3 45.18 -60.47 31.38
CA PRO A 3 44.81 -60.16 29.98
C PRO A 3 45.73 -60.81 28.89
N ILE A 4 45.32 -60.88 27.61
CA ILE A 4 46.15 -61.11 26.38
C ILE A 4 45.41 -60.44 25.19
N VAL A 5 45.95 -59.63 24.24
CA VAL A 5 47.26 -58.99 23.94
C VAL A 5 48.30 -59.73 23.06
N GLN A 6 48.27 -59.53 21.72
CA GLN A 6 49.40 -59.34 20.76
C GLN A 6 48.89 -59.17 19.28
N PRO A 7 49.66 -58.58 18.30
CA PRO A 7 49.07 -57.71 17.26
C PRO A 7 49.32 -58.02 15.72
N PRO A 8 50.08 -57.26 14.86
CA PRO A 8 49.50 -56.68 13.63
C PRO A 8 50.30 -56.84 12.29
N ILE A 9 49.67 -56.66 11.10
CA ILE A 9 50.37 -56.56 9.79
C ILE A 9 49.82 -55.47 8.83
N ARG A 10 50.70 -54.50 8.53
CA ARG A 10 50.99 -53.68 7.32
C ARG A 10 49.96 -53.31 6.23
N ALA A 11 50.23 -52.14 5.63
CA ALA A 11 49.64 -51.59 4.39
C ALA A 11 50.65 -51.56 3.21
N PHE A 12 50.20 -51.10 2.03
CA PHE A 12 51.01 -50.76 0.85
C PHE A 12 50.44 -49.51 0.14
N ALA A 13 51.28 -48.75 -0.58
CA ALA A 13 50.88 -47.55 -1.32
C ALA A 13 51.80 -47.26 -2.53
N PRO A 14 51.21 -46.78 -3.65
CA PRO A 14 51.86 -45.82 -4.56
C PRO A 14 50.89 -44.70 -5.01
N SER A 15 51.30 -43.54 -5.56
CA SER A 15 52.61 -42.86 -5.60
C SER A 15 52.39 -41.40 -6.04
N GLU A 16 53.10 -40.44 -5.46
CA GLU A 16 52.93 -39.02 -5.79
C GLU A 16 53.56 -38.62 -7.14
N LYS A 17 52.78 -38.11 -8.11
CA LYS A 17 53.32 -37.25 -9.20
C LYS A 17 52.34 -36.41 -10.04
N VAL A 18 51.07 -36.23 -9.62
CA VAL A 18 50.05 -35.48 -10.40
C VAL A 18 49.58 -34.17 -9.71
N SER A 19 49.79 -34.02 -8.40
CA SER A 19 49.11 -32.98 -7.59
C SER A 19 49.48 -31.52 -7.94
N CYS A 20 50.73 -31.25 -8.35
CA CYS A 20 51.21 -29.86 -8.52
C CYS A 20 50.59 -29.09 -9.70
N PHE A 21 50.12 -29.76 -10.76
CA PHE A 21 49.62 -29.05 -11.96
C PHE A 21 48.13 -28.66 -11.87
N LEU A 22 47.31 -29.40 -11.09
CA LEU A 22 45.92 -29.03 -10.85
C LEU A 22 45.79 -27.84 -9.88
N PHE A 23 46.66 -27.77 -8.87
CA PHE A 23 46.62 -26.68 -7.89
C PHE A 23 46.80 -25.30 -8.53
N PHE A 24 47.73 -25.16 -9.50
CA PHE A 24 48.01 -23.85 -10.11
C PHE A 24 46.88 -23.34 -11.01
N LEU A 25 46.13 -24.22 -11.69
CA LEU A 25 44.91 -23.79 -12.42
C LEU A 25 43.76 -23.44 -11.46
N CYS A 26 43.60 -24.19 -10.37
CA CYS A 26 42.55 -23.93 -9.38
C CYS A 26 42.74 -22.57 -8.68
N SER A 27 43.98 -22.17 -8.41
CA SER A 27 44.30 -20.85 -7.83
C SER A 27 43.98 -19.65 -8.74
N ILE A 28 43.92 -19.84 -10.07
CA ILE A 28 43.60 -18.74 -11.00
C ILE A 28 42.09 -18.59 -11.19
N LEU A 29 41.32 -19.68 -11.10
CA LEU A 29 39.85 -19.65 -11.12
C LEU A 29 39.22 -19.05 -9.85
N PHE A 30 39.96 -18.96 -8.74
CA PHE A 30 39.51 -18.34 -7.49
C PHE A 30 39.85 -16.84 -7.35
N LEU A 31 40.47 -16.21 -8.37
CA LEU A 31 40.73 -14.76 -8.40
C LEU A 31 39.64 -13.94 -9.11
N ILE A 32 38.58 -14.58 -9.61
CA ILE A 32 37.31 -13.89 -9.85
C ILE A 32 36.56 -13.86 -8.52
N SER A 33 36.79 -12.82 -7.71
CA SER A 33 35.91 -12.52 -6.58
C SER A 33 34.47 -12.43 -7.10
N PRO A 34 33.51 -13.22 -6.58
CA PRO A 34 32.11 -12.98 -6.90
C PRO A 34 31.78 -11.55 -6.48
N ALA A 35 31.36 -10.72 -7.43
CA ALA A 35 31.22 -9.28 -7.21
C ALA A 35 30.25 -9.04 -6.04
N GLN A 36 30.81 -8.70 -4.88
CA GLN A 36 30.06 -8.71 -3.63
C GLN A 36 28.90 -7.71 -3.74
N ALA A 37 27.67 -8.23 -3.58
CA ALA A 37 26.47 -7.42 -3.72
C ALA A 37 26.53 -6.25 -2.74
N GLN A 38 26.49 -5.03 -3.27
CA GLN A 38 26.67 -3.82 -2.48
C GLN A 38 25.38 -3.46 -1.73
N VAL A 39 24.22 -3.77 -2.31
CA VAL A 39 22.92 -3.68 -1.64
C VAL A 39 22.17 -4.99 -1.89
N SER A 40 21.79 -5.71 -0.84
CA SER A 40 21.04 -6.97 -0.96
C SER A 40 20.19 -7.30 0.27
N GLY A 41 19.17 -8.14 0.04
CA GLY A 41 18.22 -8.60 1.04
C GLY A 41 17.21 -9.56 0.42
N SER A 42 16.12 -9.83 1.14
CA SER A 42 15.05 -10.72 0.68
C SER A 42 13.66 -10.20 1.04
N VAL A 43 12.68 -10.41 0.17
CA VAL A 43 11.26 -10.25 0.51
C VAL A 43 10.74 -11.56 1.08
N PHE A 44 9.98 -11.52 2.18
CA PHE A 44 9.49 -12.72 2.90
C PHE A 44 8.03 -12.58 3.36
N LYS A 45 7.31 -13.71 3.46
CA LYS A 45 6.01 -13.78 4.12
C LYS A 45 6.23 -13.74 5.63
N ASP A 46 5.70 -12.73 6.29
CA ASP A 46 5.72 -12.60 7.75
C ASP A 46 4.40 -13.10 8.35
N PHE A 47 4.42 -14.35 8.82
CA PHE A 47 3.23 -15.05 9.32
C PHE A 47 2.82 -14.66 10.74
N ASN A 48 3.72 -14.06 11.53
CA ASN A 48 3.46 -13.65 12.92
C ASN A 48 3.54 -12.12 13.10
N ALA A 49 3.60 -11.38 11.98
CA ALA A 49 3.60 -9.92 11.87
C ALA A 49 4.58 -9.25 12.85
N ASN A 50 5.85 -9.71 12.91
CA ASN A 50 6.88 -9.14 13.79
C ASN A 50 7.98 -8.34 13.06
N GLY A 51 7.95 -8.33 11.73
CA GLY A 51 8.90 -7.66 10.83
C GLY A 51 10.30 -8.28 10.79
N LYS A 52 10.56 -9.39 11.46
CA LYS A 52 11.88 -10.00 11.67
C LYS A 52 11.94 -11.37 11.05
N ARG A 53 12.49 -11.44 9.83
CA ARG A 53 12.66 -12.70 9.10
C ARG A 53 13.28 -13.80 9.96
N THR A 54 12.51 -14.83 10.26
CA THR A 54 12.96 -16.01 11.00
C THR A 54 13.15 -17.24 10.11
N SER A 55 14.22 -17.99 10.39
CA SER A 55 14.52 -19.30 9.80
C SER A 55 14.62 -20.37 10.90
N GLY A 56 13.82 -20.21 11.95
CA GLY A 56 13.86 -21.01 13.18
C GLY A 56 12.88 -22.20 13.16
N THR A 57 12.68 -22.79 14.34
CA THR A 57 11.77 -23.92 14.57
C THR A 57 10.30 -23.53 14.65
N ASP A 58 10.01 -22.33 15.14
CA ASP A 58 8.68 -21.94 15.62
C ASP A 58 7.78 -21.39 14.50
N THR A 59 8.39 -20.78 13.48
CA THR A 59 7.73 -20.32 12.25
C THR A 59 8.79 -20.22 11.14
N LEU A 60 8.50 -20.76 9.96
CA LEU A 60 9.34 -20.69 8.77
C LEU A 60 8.82 -19.61 7.82
N GLU A 61 9.48 -18.46 7.80
CA GLU A 61 9.08 -17.31 6.99
C GLU A 61 9.69 -17.40 5.57
N VAL A 62 8.87 -17.90 4.64
CA VAL A 62 9.29 -18.22 3.27
C VAL A 62 9.50 -16.96 2.43
N GLY A 63 10.48 -17.02 1.51
CA GLY A 63 10.77 -15.92 0.59
C GLY A 63 9.71 -15.76 -0.50
N VAL A 64 9.50 -14.53 -0.96
CA VAL A 64 8.45 -14.17 -1.93
C VAL A 64 9.07 -13.86 -3.30
N PRO A 65 8.85 -14.71 -4.32
CA PRO A 65 9.35 -14.47 -5.68
C PRO A 65 8.57 -13.38 -6.42
N ASN A 66 9.14 -12.92 -7.53
CA ASN A 66 8.52 -12.02 -8.51
C ASN A 66 8.18 -10.60 -8.02
N VAL A 67 8.54 -10.24 -6.79
CA VAL A 67 8.44 -8.86 -6.28
C VAL A 67 9.51 -8.02 -6.97
N LYS A 68 9.12 -6.82 -7.42
CA LYS A 68 9.99 -5.93 -8.19
C LYS A 68 10.64 -4.91 -7.24
N VAL A 69 11.96 -4.87 -7.25
CA VAL A 69 12.76 -4.03 -6.36
C VAL A 69 13.45 -2.94 -7.18
N ARG A 70 13.25 -1.68 -6.82
CA ARG A 70 13.84 -0.50 -7.49
C ARG A 70 14.87 0.17 -6.62
N LEU A 71 16.09 0.34 -7.12
CA LEU A 71 17.18 1.04 -6.44
C LEU A 71 17.40 2.41 -7.09
N PHE A 72 17.16 3.47 -6.32
CA PHE A 72 17.51 4.85 -6.64
C PHE A 72 18.77 5.25 -5.85
N VAL A 73 19.70 5.98 -6.47
CA VAL A 73 21.01 6.28 -5.88
C VAL A 73 21.39 7.75 -6.06
N GLY A 74 21.88 8.38 -4.99
CA GLY A 74 22.29 9.79 -5.01
C GLY A 74 21.11 10.70 -5.36
N SER A 75 21.22 11.42 -6.49
CA SER A 75 20.16 12.28 -7.04
C SER A 75 19.62 11.78 -8.40
N ASN A 76 19.75 10.48 -8.68
CA ASN A 76 19.23 9.89 -9.92
C ASN A 76 17.82 9.34 -9.70
N ASN A 77 16.83 9.94 -10.38
CA ASN A 77 15.42 9.52 -10.34
C ASN A 77 15.09 8.41 -11.35
N THR A 78 16.08 7.87 -12.07
CA THR A 78 15.97 6.64 -12.87
C THR A 78 16.51 5.45 -12.06
N PRO A 79 15.67 4.47 -11.65
CA PRO A 79 16.12 3.36 -10.82
C PRO A 79 16.79 2.24 -11.61
N PHE A 80 17.70 1.51 -10.96
CA PHE A 80 18.01 0.14 -11.36
C PHE A 80 16.88 -0.78 -10.86
N GLU A 81 16.44 -1.74 -11.68
CA GLU A 81 15.34 -2.64 -11.33
C GLU A 81 15.82 -4.10 -11.26
N LYS A 82 15.38 -4.83 -10.22
CA LYS A 82 15.56 -6.27 -10.05
C LYS A 82 14.20 -6.93 -9.74
N THR A 83 14.18 -8.25 -9.79
CA THR A 83 13.03 -9.07 -9.40
C THR A 83 13.52 -10.15 -8.41
N THR A 84 12.77 -10.40 -7.35
CA THR A 84 13.12 -11.41 -6.35
C THR A 84 13.06 -12.83 -6.93
N ASN A 85 14.05 -13.66 -6.57
CA ASN A 85 14.10 -15.05 -7.01
C ASN A 85 13.15 -15.97 -6.19
N SER A 86 13.16 -17.27 -6.48
CA SER A 86 12.34 -18.29 -5.78
C SER A 86 12.54 -18.38 -4.25
N LYS A 87 13.59 -17.75 -3.70
CA LYS A 87 13.85 -17.64 -2.26
C LYS A 87 13.65 -16.23 -1.71
N GLY A 88 12.98 -15.36 -2.48
CA GLY A 88 12.73 -13.96 -2.15
C GLY A 88 13.94 -13.02 -2.28
N TYR A 89 15.12 -13.54 -2.64
CA TYR A 89 16.36 -12.78 -2.59
C TYR A 89 16.53 -11.82 -3.77
N TYR A 90 17.11 -10.65 -3.52
CA TYR A 90 17.51 -9.65 -4.51
C TYR A 90 18.91 -9.10 -4.19
N ALA A 91 19.63 -8.63 -5.23
CA ALA A 91 20.97 -8.06 -5.10
C ALA A 91 21.26 -7.02 -6.18
N PHE A 92 21.99 -5.98 -5.81
CA PHE A 92 22.56 -4.96 -6.69
C PHE A 92 24.09 -4.94 -6.56
N SER A 93 24.77 -4.80 -7.69
CA SER A 93 26.23 -4.77 -7.77
C SER A 93 26.83 -3.44 -7.31
N SER A 94 28.15 -3.41 -7.11
CA SER A 94 28.91 -2.19 -6.79
C SER A 94 28.96 -1.15 -7.93
N ALA A 95 28.50 -1.50 -9.14
CA ALA A 95 28.28 -0.55 -10.23
C ALA A 95 26.88 0.09 -10.19
N GLU A 96 25.88 -0.62 -9.64
CA GLU A 96 24.51 -0.14 -9.50
C GLU A 96 24.32 0.67 -8.21
N ALA A 97 24.98 0.25 -7.13
CA ALA A 97 25.19 1.04 -5.92
C ALA A 97 26.69 1.21 -5.68
N PRO A 98 27.29 2.38 -5.94
CA PRO A 98 28.68 2.65 -5.59
C PRO A 98 28.94 2.61 -4.08
N LYS A 99 30.22 2.49 -3.68
CA LYS A 99 30.58 2.60 -2.26
C LYS A 99 30.25 3.99 -1.72
N ASP A 100 29.75 4.03 -0.48
CA ASP A 100 29.39 5.22 0.27
C ASP A 100 28.22 6.05 -0.33
N SER A 101 27.55 5.59 -1.40
CA SER A 101 26.36 6.27 -1.94
C SER A 101 25.13 6.03 -1.07
N SER A 102 24.37 7.10 -0.78
CA SER A 102 23.02 7.01 -0.22
C SER A 102 22.04 6.47 -1.28
N PHE A 103 21.12 5.61 -0.86
CA PHE A 103 20.16 4.94 -1.73
C PHE A 103 18.75 4.85 -1.12
N ARG A 104 17.74 4.75 -2.00
CA ARG A 104 16.35 4.40 -1.69
C ARG A 104 15.99 3.11 -2.42
N LEU A 105 15.39 2.15 -1.73
CA LEU A 105 14.75 0.98 -2.32
C LEU A 105 13.23 1.17 -2.30
N GLU A 106 12.56 0.86 -3.40
CA GLU A 106 11.09 0.71 -3.45
C GLU A 106 10.74 -0.74 -3.80
N PHE A 107 9.86 -1.35 -3.00
CA PHE A 107 9.31 -2.69 -3.24
C PHE A 107 7.93 -2.55 -3.87
N VAL A 108 7.81 -2.92 -5.14
CA VAL A 108 6.59 -2.72 -5.94
C VAL A 108 6.12 -4.02 -6.58
N SER A 109 4.87 -4.06 -7.02
CA SER A 109 4.21 -5.28 -7.52
C SER A 109 4.19 -6.40 -6.46
N LEU A 110 3.76 -6.06 -5.24
CA LEU A 110 3.52 -7.06 -4.18
C LEU A 110 2.42 -8.03 -4.63
N PRO A 111 2.44 -9.31 -4.20
CA PRO A 111 1.38 -10.25 -4.54
C PRO A 111 0.02 -9.77 -3.99
N ALA A 112 -1.06 -10.05 -4.71
CA ALA A 112 -2.41 -9.65 -4.29
C ALA A 112 -2.73 -10.13 -2.88
N PHE A 113 -3.50 -9.33 -2.15
CA PHE A 113 -3.87 -9.49 -0.73
C PHE A 113 -2.72 -9.27 0.29
N TYR A 114 -1.45 -9.24 -0.10
CA TYR A 114 -0.37 -8.89 0.82
C TYR A 114 -0.16 -7.37 0.94
N VAL A 115 0.32 -6.95 2.11
CA VAL A 115 0.68 -5.56 2.46
C VAL A 115 2.00 -5.55 3.24
N ASP A 116 2.58 -4.37 3.45
CA ASP A 116 3.76 -4.18 4.31
C ASP A 116 3.52 -4.78 5.71
N SER A 117 4.47 -5.55 6.25
CA SER A 117 4.41 -6.05 7.62
C SER A 117 4.84 -4.96 8.63
N PRO A 118 4.50 -5.08 9.94
CA PRO A 118 4.97 -4.13 10.96
C PRO A 118 6.49 -4.00 11.00
N VAL A 119 6.98 -2.83 11.39
CA VAL A 119 8.39 -2.46 11.27
C VAL A 119 9.24 -3.07 12.38
N SER A 120 10.47 -3.45 12.03
CA SER A 120 11.45 -4.00 12.95
C SER A 120 12.85 -3.41 12.73
N ASP A 121 13.87 -4.15 13.14
CA ASP A 121 15.28 -3.89 12.87
C ASP A 121 15.71 -4.36 11.46
N ASN A 122 15.06 -5.42 10.94
CA ASN A 122 15.46 -6.14 9.73
C ASN A 122 14.46 -6.00 8.56
N SER A 123 13.20 -5.62 8.84
CA SER A 123 12.23 -5.14 7.85
C SER A 123 11.76 -3.75 8.25
N ARG A 124 11.42 -2.94 7.26
CA ARG A 124 10.68 -1.69 7.45
C ARG A 124 9.51 -1.63 6.45
N THR A 125 9.11 -0.44 6.06
CA THR A 125 8.11 -0.17 5.02
C THR A 125 8.63 -0.58 3.63
N SER A 126 7.76 -0.58 2.63
CA SER A 126 8.06 -0.79 1.20
C SER A 126 8.98 0.27 0.59
N VAL A 127 9.36 1.31 1.34
CA VAL A 127 10.31 2.36 0.93
C VAL A 127 11.46 2.47 1.95
N LEU A 128 12.55 1.75 1.72
CA LEU A 128 13.72 1.73 2.63
C LEU A 128 14.84 2.66 2.17
N PHE A 129 15.45 3.39 3.11
CA PHE A 129 16.61 4.25 2.88
C PHE A 129 17.87 3.70 3.54
N GLY A 130 19.03 3.84 2.89
CA GLY A 130 20.31 3.36 3.40
C GLY A 130 21.53 4.03 2.76
N LYS A 131 22.73 3.60 3.19
CA LYS A 131 24.01 4.03 2.62
C LYS A 131 24.87 2.79 2.35
N ALA A 132 25.32 2.65 1.10
CA ALA A 132 25.97 1.44 0.62
C ALA A 132 27.43 1.28 1.15
N PRO A 133 27.88 0.05 1.50
CA PRO A 133 27.17 -1.22 1.37
C PRO A 133 26.15 -1.52 2.48
N GLN A 134 25.13 -2.30 2.14
CA GLN A 134 24.14 -2.89 3.04
C GLN A 134 23.80 -4.32 2.62
N ALA A 135 23.63 -5.22 3.59
CA ALA A 135 23.17 -6.59 3.38
C ALA A 135 22.10 -6.92 4.42
N ASN A 136 21.26 -7.92 4.14
CA ASN A 136 20.09 -8.27 4.95
C ASN A 136 19.09 -7.10 5.08
N PHE A 137 18.98 -6.27 4.04
CA PHE A 137 17.93 -5.25 3.90
C PHE A 137 16.63 -5.96 3.45
N ASP A 138 16.10 -6.78 4.34
CA ASP A 138 14.94 -7.64 4.07
C ASP A 138 13.63 -6.82 4.15
N PHE A 139 12.56 -7.33 3.56
CA PHE A 139 11.23 -6.71 3.55
C PHE A 139 10.15 -7.76 3.77
N GLY A 140 9.46 -7.66 4.91
CA GLY A 140 8.38 -8.56 5.28
C GLY A 140 7.07 -8.04 4.72
N ILE A 141 6.31 -8.93 4.09
CA ILE A 141 4.91 -8.69 3.71
C ILE A 141 3.99 -9.59 4.53
N SER A 142 2.90 -9.02 5.04
CA SER A 142 1.91 -9.71 5.86
C SER A 142 0.59 -9.90 5.11
N ASN A 143 -0.21 -10.85 5.58
CA ASN A 143 -1.59 -11.04 5.18
C ASN A 143 -2.38 -11.47 6.42
N ASP A 144 -3.48 -10.78 6.72
CA ASP A 144 -4.36 -11.07 7.86
C ASP A 144 -4.94 -12.48 7.81
N GLU A 145 -5.14 -13.05 6.62
CA GLU A 145 -5.57 -14.44 6.43
C GLU A 145 -4.53 -15.45 6.94
N ASP A 146 -3.23 -15.17 6.72
CA ASP A 146 -2.14 -16.07 7.12
C ASP A 146 -1.76 -15.90 8.60
N PHE A 147 -2.16 -14.79 9.23
CA PHE A 147 -1.69 -14.42 10.56
C PHE A 147 -2.37 -15.23 11.67
N CYS A 148 -1.55 -15.97 12.40
CA CYS A 148 -1.82 -16.41 13.76
C CYS A 148 -0.66 -15.99 14.67
N PHE A 149 -0.91 -15.83 15.96
CA PHE A 149 0.20 -15.63 16.92
C PHE A 149 1.06 -16.90 17.01
N SER A 150 2.28 -16.81 17.54
CA SER A 150 3.22 -17.92 17.62
C SER A 150 2.58 -19.19 18.23
N ALA A 151 2.89 -20.35 17.64
CA ALA A 151 2.23 -21.62 17.91
C ALA A 151 2.18 -22.01 19.41
N ASN A 152 3.19 -21.61 20.19
CA ASN A 152 3.28 -21.83 21.63
C ASN A 152 2.18 -21.13 22.46
N ASN A 153 1.51 -20.12 21.88
CA ASN A 153 0.42 -19.36 22.50
C ASN A 153 -0.92 -19.51 21.74
N ALA A 154 -0.96 -20.28 20.64
CA ALA A 154 -2.15 -20.43 19.83
C ALA A 154 -3.16 -21.36 20.52
N GLN A 155 -4.40 -20.89 20.69
CA GLN A 155 -5.49 -21.68 21.27
C GLN A 155 -6.36 -22.27 20.17
N MET A 156 -6.96 -23.43 20.45
CA MET A 156 -7.80 -24.18 19.54
C MET A 156 -9.08 -24.62 20.24
N ILE A 157 -10.15 -24.80 19.46
CA ILE A 157 -11.40 -25.40 19.93
C ILE A 157 -11.81 -26.58 19.06
N THR A 158 -12.64 -27.44 19.65
CA THR A 158 -13.50 -28.39 18.94
C THR A 158 -14.86 -28.41 19.62
N SER A 159 -15.75 -29.26 19.08
CA SER A 159 -16.88 -29.76 19.81
C SER A 159 -16.74 -31.26 20.14
N CYS A 160 -17.22 -31.66 21.31
CA CYS A 160 -17.27 -33.05 21.77
C CYS A 160 -18.72 -33.57 21.72
N PHE A 161 -18.91 -34.82 21.31
CA PHE A 161 -20.24 -35.44 21.27
C PHE A 161 -20.52 -36.29 22.51
N ALA A 162 -21.76 -36.27 22.99
CA ALA A 162 -22.28 -37.20 23.99
C ALA A 162 -23.47 -37.99 23.42
N ASN A 163 -23.63 -39.25 23.85
CA ASN A 163 -24.81 -40.05 23.54
C ASN A 163 -26.04 -39.47 24.30
N GLY A 164 -27.21 -39.52 23.66
CA GLY A 164 -28.49 -39.19 24.26
C GLY A 164 -29.10 -37.87 23.82
N ASP A 165 -30.18 -37.50 24.51
CA ASP A 165 -30.97 -36.29 24.26
C ASP A 165 -30.33 -35.09 24.97
N ALA A 166 -29.84 -34.14 24.18
CA ALA A 166 -29.27 -32.88 24.65
C ALA A 166 -30.25 -32.05 25.49
N LEU A 167 -31.54 -32.09 25.17
CA LEU A 167 -32.58 -31.25 25.78
C LEU A 167 -33.43 -32.00 26.82
N GLY A 168 -33.26 -33.32 26.93
CA GLY A 168 -34.04 -34.20 27.81
C GLY A 168 -33.82 -34.04 29.32
N GLY A 169 -32.98 -33.09 29.75
CA GLY A 169 -32.82 -32.73 31.17
C GLY A 169 -32.02 -33.73 32.02
N GLY A 170 -31.14 -34.53 31.42
CA GLY A 170 -30.29 -35.50 32.10
C GLY A 170 -28.80 -35.36 31.79
N SER A 171 -28.01 -36.38 32.14
CA SER A 171 -26.53 -36.36 32.02
C SER A 171 -26.04 -36.11 30.59
N ALA A 172 -26.79 -36.52 29.57
CA ALA A 172 -26.45 -36.26 28.16
C ALA A 172 -26.30 -34.76 27.87
N GLY A 173 -27.14 -33.91 28.46
CA GLY A 173 -27.09 -32.45 28.29
C GLY A 173 -26.05 -31.72 29.15
N GLU A 174 -25.50 -32.36 30.19
CA GLU A 174 -24.58 -31.72 31.14
C GLU A 174 -23.09 -31.89 30.80
N GLU A 175 -22.76 -32.79 29.86
CA GLU A 175 -21.41 -32.99 29.34
C GLU A 175 -20.88 -31.75 28.57
N PRO A 176 -19.55 -31.53 28.51
CA PRO A 176 -18.97 -30.44 27.74
C PRO A 176 -19.14 -30.71 26.24
N ALA A 177 -19.79 -29.78 25.53
CA ALA A 177 -19.94 -29.82 24.08
C ALA A 177 -18.90 -29.01 23.34
N VAL A 178 -18.38 -27.91 23.91
CA VAL A 178 -17.30 -27.11 23.29
C VAL A 178 -16.16 -26.99 24.29
N VAL A 179 -14.94 -27.32 23.84
CA VAL A 179 -13.73 -27.30 24.69
C VAL A 179 -12.58 -26.57 24.01
N MET A 180 -11.75 -25.92 24.81
CA MET A 180 -10.57 -25.16 24.40
C MET A 180 -9.29 -25.70 25.06
N PHE A 181 -8.22 -25.72 24.28
CA PHE A 181 -6.89 -26.24 24.60
C PHE A 181 -5.82 -25.55 23.71
N ASN A 182 -4.54 -25.76 23.95
CA ASN A 182 -3.45 -25.11 23.21
C ASN A 182 -2.99 -25.98 22.02
N TYR A 183 -2.47 -25.32 20.97
CA TYR A 183 -1.92 -25.96 19.77
C TYR A 183 -0.74 -26.92 20.05
N THR A 184 -0.02 -26.70 21.15
CA THR A 184 1.12 -27.52 21.60
C THR A 184 0.76 -28.64 22.56
N ASP A 185 -0.49 -28.74 23.01
CA ASP A 185 -0.91 -29.75 23.99
C ASP A 185 -0.87 -31.17 23.39
N GLN A 186 -0.57 -32.16 24.23
CA GLN A 186 -0.40 -33.57 23.84
C GLN A 186 -0.64 -34.50 25.03
N GLY A 187 -0.84 -35.80 24.76
CA GLY A 187 -1.11 -36.81 25.79
C GLY A 187 -2.60 -37.03 26.02
N LEU A 188 -3.03 -37.17 27.28
CA LEU A 188 -4.42 -37.36 27.68
C LEU A 188 -4.87 -36.19 28.56
N ALA A 189 -5.80 -35.38 28.07
CA ALA A 189 -6.22 -34.16 28.75
C ALA A 189 -6.72 -34.42 30.19
N GLU A 190 -7.54 -35.45 30.41
CA GLU A 190 -8.05 -35.82 31.75
C GLU A 190 -6.97 -36.14 32.81
N ARG A 191 -5.71 -36.34 32.37
CA ARG A 191 -4.54 -36.60 33.23
C ARG A 191 -3.52 -35.46 33.20
N ASP A 192 -3.26 -34.89 32.04
CA ASP A 192 -2.05 -34.10 31.77
C ASP A 192 -2.27 -32.58 31.86
N PHE A 193 -3.46 -32.06 31.54
CA PHE A 193 -3.76 -30.61 31.60
C PHE A 193 -5.28 -30.29 31.60
N PRO A 194 -5.73 -29.21 32.24
CA PRO A 194 -7.16 -28.89 32.33
C PRO A 194 -7.73 -28.34 31.01
N LEU A 195 -8.71 -29.04 30.42
CA LEU A 195 -9.54 -28.49 29.33
C LEU A 195 -10.43 -27.36 29.84
N ALA A 196 -10.41 -26.21 29.17
CA ALA A 196 -11.43 -25.18 29.34
C ALA A 196 -12.73 -25.63 28.65
N LYS A 197 -13.86 -25.53 29.36
CA LYS A 197 -15.17 -26.03 28.93
C LYS A 197 -16.09 -24.84 28.68
N LEU A 198 -16.39 -24.55 27.41
CA LEU A 198 -17.04 -23.31 26.99
C LEU A 198 -18.57 -23.42 26.85
N ALA A 199 -19.06 -24.60 26.47
CA ALA A 199 -20.50 -24.87 26.36
C ALA A 199 -20.79 -26.33 26.70
N LYS A 200 -22.03 -26.62 27.10
CA LYS A 200 -22.53 -27.97 27.35
C LYS A 200 -23.41 -28.48 26.22
N VAL A 201 -23.64 -29.79 26.18
CA VAL A 201 -24.46 -30.44 25.15
C VAL A 201 -25.89 -29.90 25.14
N LYS A 202 -26.49 -29.53 26.28
CA LYS A 202 -27.81 -28.87 26.29
C LYS A 202 -27.84 -27.47 25.66
N ASP A 203 -26.70 -26.78 25.62
CA ASP A 203 -26.61 -25.40 25.15
C ASP A 203 -26.57 -25.37 23.61
N VAL A 204 -25.87 -26.33 22.98
CA VAL A 204 -25.57 -26.33 21.53
C VAL A 204 -25.91 -27.65 20.80
N GLY A 205 -25.96 -28.77 21.52
CA GLY A 205 -26.16 -30.12 20.98
C GLY A 205 -25.01 -30.66 20.12
N ALA A 206 -25.31 -31.65 19.28
CA ALA A 206 -24.40 -32.09 18.24
C ALA A 206 -24.20 -30.99 17.19
N VAL A 207 -22.98 -30.43 17.16
CA VAL A 207 -22.51 -29.42 16.21
C VAL A 207 -21.30 -29.96 15.44
N TRP A 208 -21.10 -29.52 14.18
CA TRP A 208 -19.86 -29.80 13.44
C TRP A 208 -19.10 -28.52 13.05
N PRO A 209 -19.51 -27.81 11.98
CA PRO A 209 -18.67 -26.78 11.39
C PRO A 209 -18.55 -25.59 12.32
N ALA A 210 -17.32 -25.11 12.49
CA ALA A 210 -17.01 -23.99 13.34
C ALA A 210 -16.19 -22.92 12.59
N THR A 211 -16.32 -21.66 12.99
CA THR A 211 -15.48 -20.57 12.48
C THR A 211 -15.32 -19.47 13.53
N TYR A 212 -14.16 -18.83 13.58
CA TYR A 212 -13.85 -17.84 14.62
C TYR A 212 -14.08 -16.40 14.12
N HIS A 213 -14.96 -15.67 14.80
CA HIS A 213 -15.16 -14.23 14.60
C HIS A 213 -14.12 -13.46 15.43
N ARG A 214 -12.98 -13.19 14.79
CA ARG A 214 -11.73 -12.64 15.35
C ARG A 214 -11.94 -11.28 15.99
N MET A 215 -12.71 -10.39 15.35
CA MET A 215 -12.97 -9.05 15.88
C MET A 215 -13.87 -9.05 17.14
N GLY A 216 -14.84 -9.97 17.21
CA GLY A 216 -15.76 -10.07 18.34
C GLY A 216 -15.36 -11.08 19.42
N ARG A 217 -14.27 -11.84 19.19
CA ARG A 217 -13.78 -12.97 20.01
C ARG A 217 -14.89 -13.99 20.33
N ARG A 218 -15.58 -14.46 19.29
CA ARG A 218 -16.65 -15.46 19.39
C ARG A 218 -16.45 -16.60 18.39
N ILE A 219 -16.70 -17.81 18.82
CA ILE A 219 -16.71 -19.03 18.01
C ILE A 219 -18.14 -19.19 17.50
N ILE A 220 -18.32 -19.21 16.18
CA ILE A 220 -19.62 -19.44 15.55
C ILE A 220 -19.69 -20.90 15.12
N ILE A 221 -20.71 -21.63 15.57
CA ILE A 221 -20.83 -23.08 15.38
C ILE A 221 -22.23 -23.46 14.87
N ALA A 222 -22.31 -24.52 14.07
CA ALA A 222 -23.56 -25.00 13.47
C ALA A 222 -23.86 -26.48 13.78
N PRO A 223 -25.14 -26.87 13.85
CA PRO A 223 -25.59 -28.23 14.14
C PRO A 223 -25.18 -29.26 13.07
N ILE A 224 -24.97 -30.50 13.49
CA ILE A 224 -24.75 -31.67 12.62
C ILE A 224 -25.74 -32.78 12.93
N VAL A 225 -26.31 -33.40 11.89
CA VAL A 225 -27.11 -34.61 12.03
C VAL A 225 -26.20 -35.84 12.04
N ARG A 226 -26.08 -36.49 13.19
CA ARG A 226 -25.38 -37.77 13.42
C ARG A 226 -26.25 -38.69 14.30
N ARG A 227 -26.14 -40.01 14.19
CA ARG A 227 -26.88 -40.91 15.09
C ARG A 227 -26.44 -40.75 16.55
N HIS A 228 -27.38 -41.02 17.45
CA HIS A 228 -27.22 -41.12 18.90
C HIS A 228 -26.92 -39.82 19.67
N SER A 229 -26.80 -38.65 19.03
CA SER A 229 -26.41 -37.40 19.69
C SER A 229 -27.33 -36.25 19.28
N GLY A 230 -28.21 -35.80 20.18
CA GLY A 230 -29.30 -34.86 19.86
C GLY A 230 -28.84 -33.44 19.52
N LEU A 231 -29.67 -32.73 18.74
CA LEU A 231 -29.44 -31.31 18.43
C LEU A 231 -29.82 -30.40 19.60
N GLY A 232 -29.21 -29.21 19.65
CA GLY A 232 -29.57 -28.19 20.63
C GLY A 232 -30.87 -27.46 20.29
N ALA A 233 -31.28 -26.52 21.14
CA ALA A 233 -32.59 -25.84 21.06
C ALA A 233 -32.90 -25.07 19.76
N LEU A 234 -31.94 -24.89 18.84
CA LEU A 234 -32.14 -24.28 17.53
C LEU A 234 -32.39 -25.30 16.40
N GLY A 235 -32.31 -26.61 16.68
CA GLY A 235 -32.46 -27.69 15.70
C GLY A 235 -31.46 -27.59 14.55
N THR A 236 -31.83 -28.10 13.38
CA THR A 236 -30.98 -28.18 12.16
C THR A 236 -30.59 -26.85 11.51
N SER A 237 -31.20 -25.72 11.90
CA SER A 237 -31.09 -24.43 11.19
C SER A 237 -30.57 -23.28 12.06
N GLY A 238 -29.98 -23.61 13.21
CA GLY A 238 -29.37 -22.67 14.13
C GLY A 238 -27.91 -22.32 13.79
N LEU A 239 -27.48 -21.14 14.23
CA LEU A 239 -26.07 -20.88 14.57
C LEU A 239 -26.01 -20.38 16.01
N TYR A 240 -25.02 -20.90 16.74
CA TYR A 240 -24.68 -20.45 18.08
C TYR A 240 -23.42 -19.58 18.03
N ALA A 241 -23.30 -18.65 18.97
CA ALA A 241 -22.07 -17.90 19.21
C ALA A 241 -21.58 -18.20 20.62
N VAL A 242 -20.44 -18.89 20.73
CA VAL A 242 -19.81 -19.23 22.02
C VAL A 242 -18.64 -18.29 22.25
N SER A 243 -18.58 -17.62 23.39
CA SER A 243 -17.46 -16.77 23.77
C SER A 243 -16.33 -17.58 24.43
N GLU A 244 -15.12 -17.04 24.38
CA GLU A 244 -13.92 -17.65 24.99
C GLU A 244 -14.01 -17.84 26.51
N ASN A 245 -14.88 -17.09 27.19
CA ASN A 245 -15.17 -17.22 28.62
C ASN A 245 -16.41 -18.09 28.91
N GLY A 246 -16.98 -18.77 27.92
CA GLY A 246 -18.03 -19.79 28.10
C GLY A 246 -19.46 -19.27 28.20
N THR A 247 -19.77 -18.13 27.57
CA THR A 247 -21.18 -17.70 27.34
C THR A 247 -21.63 -18.23 25.98
N THR A 248 -22.84 -18.79 25.90
CA THR A 248 -23.43 -19.27 24.64
C THR A 248 -24.67 -18.46 24.28
N ASP A 249 -24.61 -17.75 23.16
CA ASP A 249 -25.70 -16.95 22.60
C ASP A 249 -26.32 -17.63 21.36
N THR A 250 -27.60 -17.34 21.09
CA THR A 250 -28.22 -17.63 19.78
C THR A 250 -27.84 -16.54 18.79
N LEU A 251 -27.07 -16.87 17.74
CA LEU A 251 -26.77 -15.93 16.66
C LEU A 251 -27.95 -15.79 15.69
N VAL A 252 -28.51 -16.92 15.24
CA VAL A 252 -29.68 -16.96 14.34
C VAL A 252 -30.32 -18.34 14.31
N ASN A 253 -31.61 -18.40 13.96
CA ASN A 253 -32.22 -19.60 13.37
C ASN A 253 -32.77 -19.23 11.99
N PHE A 254 -32.19 -19.79 10.93
CA PHE A 254 -32.48 -19.39 9.55
C PHE A 254 -33.89 -19.77 9.08
N LYS A 255 -34.45 -20.90 9.58
CA LYS A 255 -35.81 -21.33 9.26
C LYS A 255 -36.84 -20.39 9.86
N LYS A 256 -36.67 -19.99 11.13
CA LYS A 256 -37.53 -19.05 11.86
C LYS A 256 -37.40 -17.60 11.39
N ARG A 257 -36.17 -17.13 11.08
CA ARG A 257 -35.92 -15.72 10.71
C ARG A 257 -36.13 -15.42 9.22
N TYR A 258 -35.83 -16.36 8.33
CA TYR A 258 -35.87 -16.12 6.88
C TYR A 258 -36.62 -17.19 6.07
N GLY A 259 -37.15 -18.26 6.68
CA GLY A 259 -37.77 -19.36 5.93
C GLY A 259 -36.80 -20.01 4.94
N ILE A 260 -35.60 -20.36 5.42
CA ILE A 260 -34.64 -21.22 4.71
C ILE A 260 -34.64 -22.57 5.42
N ASP A 261 -34.87 -23.66 4.68
CA ASP A 261 -34.99 -25.00 5.26
C ASP A 261 -33.68 -25.80 5.17
N PHE A 262 -33.36 -26.50 6.25
CA PHE A 262 -32.17 -27.34 6.45
C PHE A 262 -32.56 -28.82 6.65
N GLY A 263 -33.83 -29.14 6.37
CA GLY A 263 -34.49 -30.38 6.75
C GLY A 263 -34.89 -30.37 8.22
N ASN A 264 -35.90 -31.16 8.61
CA ASN A 264 -36.29 -31.28 10.00
C ASN A 264 -35.28 -32.11 10.80
N ASP A 265 -35.27 -31.96 12.12
CA ASP A 265 -34.56 -32.86 13.03
C ASP A 265 -35.09 -34.31 12.83
N PRO A 266 -34.22 -35.32 12.62
CA PRO A 266 -34.64 -36.71 12.45
C PRO A 266 -34.62 -37.56 13.74
N HIS A 267 -34.09 -37.05 14.86
CA HIS A 267 -33.82 -37.89 16.03
C HIS A 267 -35.11 -38.40 16.70
N VAL A 268 -35.13 -39.69 17.05
CA VAL A 268 -36.27 -40.33 17.73
C VAL A 268 -35.79 -41.32 18.78
N GLY A 269 -36.32 -41.18 20.01
CA GLY A 269 -36.07 -42.14 21.09
C GLY A 269 -34.68 -42.06 21.73
N LEU A 270 -34.01 -40.90 21.62
CA LEU A 270 -32.83 -40.60 22.42
C LEU A 270 -33.20 -40.54 23.92
N ASN A 271 -32.25 -40.85 24.80
CA ASN A 271 -32.45 -40.87 26.25
C ASN A 271 -31.69 -39.73 26.93
N ALA A 272 -32.27 -39.10 27.94
CA ALA A 272 -31.63 -38.04 28.71
C ALA A 272 -30.36 -38.49 29.48
N ASN A 273 -30.22 -39.79 29.75
CA ASN A 273 -29.01 -40.36 30.35
C ASN A 273 -28.06 -40.91 29.28
N MET A 274 -26.86 -40.34 29.19
CA MET A 274 -25.83 -40.70 28.21
C MET A 274 -25.35 -42.16 28.27
N LEU A 275 -25.62 -42.88 29.37
CA LEU A 275 -25.24 -44.29 29.51
C LEU A 275 -26.27 -45.26 28.91
N VAL A 276 -27.42 -44.77 28.45
CA VAL A 276 -28.52 -45.57 27.88
C VAL A 276 -28.39 -45.65 26.35
N ALA A 277 -28.21 -46.87 25.85
CA ALA A 277 -28.20 -47.15 24.42
C ALA A 277 -29.59 -46.94 23.79
N ASN A 278 -29.62 -46.52 22.53
CA ASN A 278 -30.83 -46.12 21.80
C ASN A 278 -30.70 -46.49 20.32
N HIS A 279 -31.82 -46.74 19.64
CA HIS A 279 -31.81 -47.19 18.24
C HIS A 279 -31.72 -46.03 17.23
N ASP A 280 -32.34 -44.87 17.51
CA ASP A 280 -32.28 -43.66 16.67
C ASP A 280 -32.37 -43.94 15.15
N SER A 281 -33.34 -44.77 14.78
CA SER A 281 -33.36 -45.45 13.48
C SER A 281 -33.56 -44.50 12.31
N ALA A 282 -34.42 -43.49 12.47
CA ALA A 282 -34.78 -42.54 11.42
C ALA A 282 -33.59 -41.67 10.98
N THR A 283 -32.67 -41.37 11.90
CA THR A 283 -31.48 -40.55 11.66
C THR A 283 -30.51 -41.20 10.68
N MET A 284 -30.46 -42.54 10.59
CA MET A 284 -29.56 -43.32 9.72
C MET A 284 -29.53 -42.84 8.26
N HIS A 285 -30.70 -42.53 7.69
CA HIS A 285 -30.84 -42.10 6.30
C HIS A 285 -30.49 -40.62 6.06
N HIS A 286 -30.41 -39.83 7.14
CA HIS A 286 -30.33 -38.36 7.11
C HIS A 286 -28.98 -37.79 7.55
N VAL A 287 -28.13 -38.60 8.20
CA VAL A 287 -26.71 -38.29 8.42
C VAL A 287 -26.05 -37.85 7.11
N GLY A 288 -25.41 -36.69 7.13
CA GLY A 288 -24.73 -36.08 5.98
C GLY A 288 -25.63 -35.40 4.94
N LYS A 289 -26.93 -35.23 5.21
CA LYS A 289 -27.94 -34.70 4.24
C LYS A 289 -28.88 -33.62 4.80
N ARG A 290 -28.62 -33.13 6.02
CA ARG A 290 -29.42 -32.12 6.73
C ARG A 290 -28.50 -31.28 7.61
N ALA A 291 -28.96 -30.10 8.02
CA ALA A 291 -28.14 -29.09 8.67
C ALA A 291 -26.98 -28.61 7.79
N PHE A 292 -25.83 -28.26 8.38
CA PHE A 292 -24.76 -27.50 7.72
C PHE A 292 -23.58 -28.38 7.30
N GLY A 293 -22.99 -28.04 6.16
CA GLY A 293 -21.59 -28.38 5.83
C GLY A 293 -20.67 -27.27 6.33
N GLY A 294 -19.51 -27.08 5.71
CA GLY A 294 -18.53 -26.07 6.10
C GLY A 294 -19.09 -24.64 6.21
N LEU A 295 -18.48 -23.86 7.10
CA LEU A 295 -18.89 -22.53 7.55
C LEU A 295 -17.65 -21.61 7.57
N GLN A 296 -17.69 -20.47 6.87
CA GLN A 296 -16.53 -19.58 6.72
C GLN A 296 -16.92 -18.10 6.68
N PHE A 297 -16.09 -17.24 7.25
CA PHE A 297 -16.20 -15.79 7.07
C PHE A 297 -15.58 -15.31 5.73
N SER A 298 -15.83 -14.06 5.36
CA SER A 298 -14.97 -13.28 4.46
C SER A 298 -13.70 -12.82 5.17
N ARG A 299 -12.70 -12.39 4.39
CA ARG A 299 -11.43 -11.80 4.89
C ARG A 299 -11.64 -10.83 6.04
N TYR A 300 -12.51 -9.83 5.83
CA TYR A 300 -12.81 -8.77 6.79
C TYR A 300 -14.02 -9.08 7.68
N GLN A 301 -14.52 -10.31 7.64
CA GLN A 301 -15.65 -10.84 8.42
C GLN A 301 -16.96 -10.02 8.28
N ASP A 302 -17.13 -9.36 7.14
CA ASP A 302 -18.35 -8.62 6.72
C ASP A 302 -19.37 -9.52 5.98
N SER A 303 -19.06 -10.79 5.75
CA SER A 303 -19.97 -11.79 5.24
C SER A 303 -19.68 -13.16 5.85
N LEU A 304 -20.73 -13.95 6.06
CA LEU A 304 -20.65 -15.35 6.51
C LEU A 304 -21.22 -16.25 5.42
N LEU A 305 -20.47 -17.28 5.04
CA LEU A 305 -20.84 -18.27 4.04
C LEU A 305 -20.97 -19.65 4.68
N PHE A 306 -21.92 -20.44 4.19
CA PHE A 306 -22.11 -21.82 4.64
C PHE A 306 -22.73 -22.69 3.55
N ILE A 307 -22.53 -24.00 3.64
CA ILE A 307 -23.21 -24.99 2.78
C ILE A 307 -24.43 -25.55 3.51
N ASN A 308 -25.59 -25.51 2.87
CA ASN A 308 -26.79 -26.20 3.35
C ASN A 308 -26.84 -27.61 2.75
N LEU A 309 -26.76 -28.65 3.60
CA LEU A 309 -26.71 -30.04 3.14
C LEU A 309 -28.06 -30.54 2.58
N PHE A 310 -29.16 -29.88 2.93
CA PHE A 310 -30.51 -30.31 2.54
C PHE A 310 -30.86 -29.90 1.11
N ASP A 311 -30.53 -28.68 0.69
CA ASP A 311 -30.80 -28.17 -0.66
C ASP A 311 -29.56 -28.03 -1.56
N LYS A 312 -28.39 -28.41 -1.02
CA LYS A 312 -27.08 -28.44 -1.70
C LYS A 312 -26.60 -27.08 -2.23
N LYS A 313 -26.98 -25.99 -1.56
CA LYS A 313 -26.56 -24.63 -1.93
C LYS A 313 -25.45 -24.06 -1.03
N LEU A 314 -24.60 -23.23 -1.64
CA LEU A 314 -23.72 -22.31 -0.94
C LEU A 314 -24.50 -21.02 -0.67
N TYR A 315 -24.62 -20.65 0.60
CA TYR A 315 -25.25 -19.42 1.03
C TYR A 315 -24.19 -18.35 1.31
N ILE A 316 -24.52 -17.10 1.02
CA ILE A 316 -23.72 -15.91 1.35
C ILE A 316 -24.62 -14.95 2.12
N VAL A 317 -24.35 -14.76 3.41
CA VAL A 317 -25.03 -13.80 4.29
C VAL A 317 -24.14 -12.58 4.42
N LYS A 318 -24.58 -11.44 3.87
CA LYS A 318 -23.94 -10.15 4.19
C LYS A 318 -24.33 -9.75 5.62
N LEU A 319 -23.34 -9.33 6.41
CA LEU A 319 -23.59 -8.88 7.78
C LEU A 319 -23.83 -7.36 7.80
N ASP A 320 -24.44 -6.85 8.87
CA ASP A 320 -24.56 -5.41 9.06
C ASP A 320 -23.20 -4.77 9.40
N GLN A 321 -23.17 -3.44 9.44
CA GLN A 321 -21.96 -2.66 9.77
C GLN A 321 -21.36 -2.92 11.17
N ASN A 322 -22.06 -3.68 12.02
CA ASN A 322 -21.63 -4.09 13.36
C ASN A 322 -21.30 -5.60 13.44
N GLY A 323 -21.35 -6.33 12.31
CA GLY A 323 -21.13 -7.78 12.24
C GLY A 323 -22.35 -8.65 12.58
N ASN A 324 -23.56 -8.08 12.69
CA ASN A 324 -24.78 -8.84 12.99
C ASN A 324 -25.42 -9.45 11.74
N MET A 325 -26.25 -10.47 11.97
CA MET A 325 -27.14 -11.06 10.97
C MET A 325 -28.11 -10.02 10.39
N PRO A 326 -28.30 -9.96 9.06
CA PRO A 326 -29.00 -8.86 8.37
C PRO A 326 -30.51 -8.86 8.65
N ALA A 327 -31.14 -7.68 8.59
CA ALA A 327 -32.57 -7.56 8.84
C ALA A 327 -33.43 -8.32 7.81
N ASN A 328 -33.01 -8.32 6.52
CA ASN A 328 -33.83 -8.80 5.43
C ASN A 328 -33.26 -10.07 4.77
N LYS A 329 -34.15 -10.89 4.19
CA LYS A 329 -33.76 -12.06 3.38
C LYS A 329 -33.04 -11.67 2.08
N SER A 330 -33.24 -10.45 1.57
CA SER A 330 -32.58 -9.92 0.36
C SER A 330 -31.06 -9.88 0.47
N ASP A 331 -30.54 -9.79 1.69
CA ASP A 331 -29.11 -9.66 1.98
C ASP A 331 -28.43 -11.05 2.08
N ILE A 332 -29.19 -12.11 1.80
CA ILE A 332 -28.78 -13.51 1.76
C ILE A 332 -28.89 -14.04 0.33
N VAL A 333 -27.75 -14.32 -0.29
CA VAL A 333 -27.67 -14.92 -1.63
C VAL A 333 -27.54 -16.44 -1.50
N ALA A 334 -28.18 -17.20 -2.39
CA ALA A 334 -28.14 -18.67 -2.40
C ALA A 334 -27.74 -19.18 -3.79
N ILE A 335 -26.59 -19.85 -3.89
CA ILE A 335 -26.02 -20.36 -5.15
C ILE A 335 -26.07 -21.89 -5.16
N SER A 336 -26.60 -22.49 -6.23
CA SER A 336 -26.58 -23.94 -6.42
C SER A 336 -25.16 -24.45 -6.69
N ILE A 337 -24.69 -25.43 -5.91
CA ILE A 337 -23.37 -26.04 -6.11
C ILE A 337 -23.46 -27.04 -7.28
N PRO A 338 -22.57 -27.01 -8.29
CA PRO A 338 -22.73 -27.85 -9.48
C PRO A 338 -22.49 -29.34 -9.19
N ASN A 339 -23.29 -30.21 -9.80
CA ASN A 339 -23.05 -31.66 -9.80
C ASN A 339 -21.81 -31.98 -10.68
N PRO A 340 -20.72 -32.57 -10.15
CA PRO A 340 -19.52 -32.91 -10.92
C PRO A 340 -19.67 -34.17 -11.80
N GLY A 341 -20.86 -34.35 -12.38
CA GLY A 341 -21.23 -35.56 -13.11
C GLY A 341 -21.24 -36.80 -12.22
N CYS A 342 -21.85 -36.74 -11.04
CA CYS A 342 -22.16 -37.92 -10.23
C CYS A 342 -23.38 -38.65 -10.81
N SER A 343 -23.27 -39.97 -10.93
CA SER A 343 -24.37 -40.87 -11.28
C SER A 343 -25.59 -40.63 -10.39
N ASN A 344 -26.79 -40.71 -10.97
CA ASN A 344 -28.09 -40.46 -10.31
C ASN A 344 -28.26 -39.10 -9.60
N GLY A 345 -27.32 -38.15 -9.76
CA GLY A 345 -27.31 -36.90 -9.00
C GLY A 345 -26.78 -37.05 -7.57
N ASP A 346 -26.05 -38.12 -7.28
CA ASP A 346 -25.50 -38.43 -5.95
C ASP A 346 -24.26 -37.63 -5.55
N TYR A 347 -24.29 -36.32 -5.80
CA TYR A 347 -23.30 -35.39 -5.25
C TYR A 347 -23.66 -34.97 -3.82
N ARG A 348 -22.65 -34.74 -2.98
CA ARG A 348 -22.74 -34.34 -1.57
C ARG A 348 -21.70 -33.23 -1.33
N PRO A 349 -22.07 -31.94 -1.35
CA PRO A 349 -21.16 -30.85 -1.01
C PRO A 349 -20.98 -30.76 0.51
N TRP A 350 -19.76 -30.56 1.00
CA TRP A 350 -19.46 -30.53 2.43
C TRP A 350 -18.40 -29.50 2.81
N ALA A 351 -17.12 -29.69 2.45
CA ALA A 351 -16.06 -28.75 2.82
C ALA A 351 -16.28 -27.34 2.25
N LEU A 352 -15.94 -26.32 3.05
CA LEU A 352 -15.90 -24.91 2.64
C LEU A 352 -14.70 -24.23 3.28
N LYS A 353 -13.79 -23.70 2.47
CA LYS A 353 -12.62 -22.92 2.91
C LYS A 353 -12.54 -21.58 2.20
N TYR A 354 -12.26 -20.49 2.93
CA TYR A 354 -11.83 -19.23 2.33
C TYR A 354 -10.32 -19.25 2.10
N HIS A 355 -9.86 -18.84 0.91
CA HIS A 355 -8.44 -18.57 0.65
C HIS A 355 -8.26 -17.54 -0.48
N ARG A 356 -7.49 -16.47 -0.25
CA ARG A 356 -7.08 -15.45 -1.25
C ARG A 356 -8.23 -14.89 -2.11
N GLY A 357 -9.26 -14.38 -1.45
CA GLY A 357 -10.42 -13.75 -2.09
C GLY A 357 -11.41 -14.72 -2.75
N MET A 358 -11.15 -16.03 -2.67
CA MET A 358 -11.96 -17.09 -3.25
C MET A 358 -12.45 -18.04 -2.14
N TYR A 359 -13.48 -18.83 -2.44
CA TYR A 359 -13.90 -19.95 -1.61
C TYR A 359 -13.65 -21.27 -2.35
N TYR A 360 -13.38 -22.33 -1.60
CA TYR A 360 -13.10 -23.66 -2.11
C TYR A 360 -14.11 -24.62 -1.52
N VAL A 361 -14.87 -25.29 -2.39
CA VAL A 361 -16.01 -26.14 -2.04
C VAL A 361 -15.68 -27.59 -2.39
N GLY A 362 -15.62 -28.44 -1.38
CA GLY A 362 -15.43 -29.89 -1.53
C GLY A 362 -16.77 -30.60 -1.79
N VAL A 363 -16.78 -31.48 -2.78
CA VAL A 363 -17.96 -32.28 -3.16
C VAL A 363 -17.54 -33.73 -3.39
N VAL A 364 -18.30 -34.68 -2.85
CA VAL A 364 -18.12 -36.13 -3.11
C VAL A 364 -19.29 -36.66 -3.93
N CYS A 365 -19.00 -37.50 -4.93
CA CYS A 365 -19.97 -38.42 -5.51
C CYS A 365 -20.10 -39.64 -4.60
N SER A 366 -21.28 -39.85 -4.03
CA SER A 366 -21.46 -40.80 -2.94
C SER A 366 -21.89 -42.20 -3.37
N GLY A 367 -22.21 -42.41 -4.65
CA GLY A 367 -22.65 -43.70 -5.19
C GLY A 367 -23.91 -44.29 -4.53
N GLU A 368 -24.72 -43.47 -3.84
CA GLU A 368 -25.74 -43.97 -2.91
C GLU A 368 -26.86 -44.77 -3.60
N THR A 369 -27.29 -44.33 -4.80
CA THR A 369 -28.31 -45.03 -5.59
C THR A 369 -27.73 -46.21 -6.39
N SER A 370 -26.45 -46.15 -6.79
CA SER A 370 -25.83 -47.17 -7.65
C SER A 370 -25.19 -48.31 -6.88
N GLN A 371 -24.76 -48.08 -5.64
CA GLN A 371 -23.93 -49.00 -4.83
C GLN A 371 -22.64 -49.48 -5.55
N ASN A 372 -22.19 -48.74 -6.57
CA ASN A 372 -20.94 -49.03 -7.28
C ASN A 372 -19.78 -48.21 -6.69
N LYS A 373 -18.64 -48.87 -6.45
CA LYS A 373 -17.41 -48.21 -5.98
C LYS A 373 -16.82 -47.26 -7.01
N ASP A 374 -16.97 -47.56 -8.31
CA ASP A 374 -16.36 -46.77 -9.39
C ASP A 374 -17.07 -45.42 -9.63
N ASP A 375 -18.25 -45.20 -9.04
CA ASP A 375 -18.91 -43.89 -8.99
C ASP A 375 -18.29 -42.93 -7.96
N LEU A 376 -17.40 -43.42 -7.08
CA LEU A 376 -16.81 -42.62 -6.01
C LEU A 376 -15.66 -41.76 -6.54
N LYS A 377 -15.85 -40.45 -6.43
CA LYS A 377 -14.87 -39.42 -6.77
C LYS A 377 -15.10 -38.18 -5.92
N PHE A 378 -14.06 -37.40 -5.67
CA PHE A 378 -14.21 -36.06 -5.11
C PHE A 378 -14.03 -34.98 -6.18
N THR A 379 -14.42 -33.76 -5.86
CA THR A 379 -14.24 -32.58 -6.69
C THR A 379 -14.05 -31.35 -5.80
N ILE A 380 -13.13 -30.47 -6.20
CA ILE A 380 -12.94 -29.17 -5.54
C ILE A 380 -13.28 -28.07 -6.53
N TYR A 381 -14.30 -27.28 -6.21
CA TYR A 381 -14.65 -26.08 -6.96
C TYR A 381 -14.06 -24.84 -6.31
N LYS A 382 -13.42 -23.99 -7.11
CA LYS A 382 -13.14 -22.60 -6.75
C LYS A 382 -14.36 -21.74 -7.04
N PHE A 383 -14.89 -21.07 -6.03
CA PHE A 383 -15.99 -20.12 -6.13
C PHE A 383 -15.48 -18.68 -6.03
N ASN A 384 -15.87 -17.86 -7.01
CA ASN A 384 -15.62 -16.43 -6.99
C ASN A 384 -16.85 -15.70 -6.40
N PRO A 385 -16.75 -15.06 -5.23
CA PRO A 385 -17.91 -14.42 -4.58
C PRO A 385 -18.42 -13.16 -5.30
N VAL A 386 -17.62 -12.56 -6.19
CA VAL A 386 -18.00 -11.36 -6.95
C VAL A 386 -18.79 -11.73 -8.21
N SER A 387 -18.30 -12.69 -9.00
CA SER A 387 -18.99 -13.16 -10.22
C SER A 387 -20.01 -14.28 -9.96
N GLN A 388 -20.02 -14.83 -8.74
CA GLN A 388 -20.88 -15.94 -8.30
C GLN A 388 -20.70 -17.21 -9.15
N GLN A 389 -19.53 -17.38 -9.77
CA GLN A 389 -19.21 -18.53 -10.62
C GLN A 389 -18.35 -19.56 -9.89
N PHE A 390 -18.63 -20.84 -10.15
CA PHE A 390 -17.77 -21.96 -9.79
C PHE A 390 -16.84 -22.33 -10.96
N THR A 391 -15.60 -22.71 -10.65
CA THR A 391 -14.62 -23.31 -11.57
C THR A 391 -14.17 -24.64 -10.97
N ASN A 392 -14.29 -25.75 -11.70
CA ASN A 392 -13.72 -27.03 -11.28
C ASN A 392 -12.19 -26.93 -11.33
N LEU A 393 -11.51 -27.27 -10.24
CA LEU A 393 -10.04 -27.30 -10.17
C LEU A 393 -9.46 -28.69 -10.41
N ILE A 394 -10.13 -29.71 -9.88
CA ILE A 394 -9.67 -31.09 -9.81
C ILE A 394 -10.86 -32.02 -9.55
N THR A 395 -10.85 -33.21 -10.16
CA THR A 395 -11.84 -34.27 -9.97
C THR A 395 -11.14 -35.61 -10.09
N GLU A 396 -11.08 -36.36 -8.98
CA GLU A 396 -10.25 -37.58 -8.88
C GLU A 396 -11.04 -38.72 -8.21
N PRO A 397 -10.78 -39.98 -8.60
CA PRO A 397 -11.50 -41.14 -8.08
C PRO A 397 -11.07 -41.51 -6.65
N LEU A 398 -12.02 -41.99 -5.85
CA LEU A 398 -11.81 -42.49 -4.49
C LEU A 398 -11.72 -44.04 -4.45
N THR A 399 -11.27 -44.66 -5.55
CA THR A 399 -11.23 -46.13 -5.74
C THR A 399 -9.90 -46.78 -5.36
N TYR A 400 -8.91 -45.99 -4.93
CA TYR A 400 -7.60 -46.47 -4.48
C TYR A 400 -7.73 -47.44 -3.29
N LYS A 401 -6.68 -48.25 -3.08
CA LYS A 401 -6.56 -49.07 -1.87
C LYS A 401 -6.08 -48.17 -0.73
N ARG A 402 -6.67 -48.36 0.45
CA ARG A 402 -6.31 -47.78 1.75
C ARG A 402 -5.70 -48.86 2.63
N ASP A 403 -5.12 -48.51 3.77
CA ASP A 403 -4.64 -49.51 4.73
C ASP A 403 -5.83 -50.16 5.47
N PRO A 404 -5.68 -51.39 6.01
CA PRO A 404 -6.79 -52.08 6.64
C PRO A 404 -7.21 -51.42 7.96
N LEU A 405 -8.49 -51.03 8.06
CA LEU A 405 -9.05 -50.26 9.18
C LEU A 405 -8.72 -50.83 10.58
N ASP A 406 -8.80 -52.14 10.74
CA ASP A 406 -8.43 -52.86 11.96
C ASP A 406 -7.79 -54.20 11.56
N VAL A 407 -6.60 -54.46 12.11
CA VAL A 407 -5.80 -55.67 11.84
C VAL A 407 -5.86 -56.68 13.00
N THR A 408 -6.79 -56.49 13.94
CA THR A 408 -6.98 -57.33 15.13
C THR A 408 -8.12 -58.34 14.97
N GLY A 409 -9.16 -57.99 14.20
CA GLY A 409 -10.32 -58.84 13.94
C GLY A 409 -10.18 -59.75 12.69
N PRO A 410 -10.75 -60.98 12.71
CA PRO A 410 -10.65 -61.96 11.62
C PRO A 410 -11.30 -61.54 10.30
N TYR A 411 -12.11 -60.48 10.26
CA TYR A 411 -12.66 -59.92 9.02
C TYR A 411 -12.57 -58.40 8.92
N CYS A 412 -12.16 -57.68 9.96
CA CYS A 412 -12.10 -56.21 9.92
C CYS A 412 -11.06 -55.70 8.92
N PHE A 413 -9.99 -56.46 8.67
CA PHE A 413 -8.98 -56.14 7.65
C PHE A 413 -9.52 -56.11 6.21
N THR A 414 -10.74 -56.61 5.95
CA THR A 414 -11.36 -56.60 4.62
C THR A 414 -11.91 -55.23 4.20
N TYR A 415 -11.95 -54.28 5.14
CA TYR A 415 -12.22 -52.87 4.86
C TYR A 415 -10.89 -52.18 4.55
N ASP A 416 -10.55 -52.13 3.26
CA ASP A 416 -9.31 -51.55 2.72
C ASP A 416 -9.56 -50.51 1.60
N ARG A 417 -10.79 -49.98 1.50
CA ARG A 417 -11.24 -49.00 0.49
C ARG A 417 -12.45 -48.22 0.97
N TRP A 418 -12.64 -47.03 0.39
CA TRP A 418 -13.94 -46.34 0.41
C TRP A 418 -15.07 -47.17 -0.19
N LEU A 419 -16.26 -47.01 0.37
CA LEU A 419 -17.50 -47.69 0.02
C LEU A 419 -18.62 -46.68 -0.31
N PRO A 420 -19.59 -47.05 -1.17
CA PRO A 420 -20.72 -46.19 -1.48
C PRO A 420 -21.56 -45.90 -0.25
N TRP A 421 -22.16 -44.71 -0.22
CA TRP A 421 -23.05 -44.32 0.88
C TRP A 421 -24.21 -45.30 0.97
N THR A 422 -24.57 -45.69 2.19
CA THR A 422 -25.69 -46.60 2.43
C THR A 422 -26.49 -46.21 3.67
N ALA A 423 -27.60 -46.90 3.88
CA ALA A 423 -28.33 -46.93 5.14
C ALA A 423 -28.42 -48.36 5.72
N GLU A 424 -27.90 -49.36 5.01
CA GLU A 424 -27.83 -50.74 5.50
C GLU A 424 -26.82 -50.85 6.66
N TRP A 425 -27.15 -51.67 7.66
CA TRP A 425 -26.27 -51.89 8.80
C TRP A 425 -25.23 -52.97 8.48
N PRO A 426 -23.92 -52.70 8.61
CA PRO A 426 -22.88 -53.67 8.27
C PRO A 426 -22.85 -54.86 9.24
N ARG A 427 -22.22 -55.95 8.79
CA ARG A 427 -21.97 -57.13 9.63
C ARG A 427 -20.86 -56.88 10.65
N VAL A 428 -20.92 -57.61 11.75
CA VAL A 428 -19.84 -57.67 12.76
C VAL A 428 -18.56 -58.20 12.09
N CYS A 429 -17.43 -57.52 12.27
CA CYS A 429 -16.17 -57.89 11.60
C CYS A 429 -15.14 -58.59 12.53
N ASN A 430 -15.31 -58.50 13.85
CA ASN A 430 -14.32 -58.98 14.82
C ASN A 430 -14.51 -60.43 15.31
N LYS A 431 -15.47 -61.18 14.75
CA LYS A 431 -15.74 -62.60 15.06
C LYS A 431 -16.67 -63.24 14.02
N GLU A 432 -16.65 -64.56 13.91
CA GLU A 432 -17.43 -65.32 12.92
C GLU A 432 -18.92 -65.37 13.24
N THR A 433 -19.27 -65.56 14.52
CA THR A 433 -20.65 -65.58 15.00
C THR A 433 -20.91 -64.44 15.98
N SER A 434 -22.02 -63.73 15.77
CA SER A 434 -22.44 -62.59 16.57
C SER A 434 -23.33 -63.02 17.75
N GLU A 435 -22.85 -63.94 18.59
CA GLU A 435 -23.66 -64.54 19.66
C GLU A 435 -23.96 -63.54 20.80
N PRO A 436 -25.19 -63.53 21.36
CA PRO A 436 -25.53 -62.68 22.50
C PRO A 436 -24.58 -62.88 23.69
N GLY A 437 -24.06 -61.80 24.25
CA GLY A 437 -23.15 -61.81 25.41
C GLY A 437 -21.66 -61.99 25.11
N SER A 438 -21.27 -62.29 23.86
CA SER A 438 -19.87 -62.58 23.48
C SER A 438 -18.99 -61.33 23.24
N GLY A 439 -18.88 -60.44 24.23
CA GLY A 439 -18.05 -59.23 24.15
C GLY A 439 -18.52 -58.18 23.13
N THR A 440 -17.71 -57.14 22.88
CA THR A 440 -18.05 -56.02 22.00
C THR A 440 -18.13 -56.45 20.53
N ASN A 441 -19.16 -55.99 19.82
CA ASN A 441 -19.33 -56.21 18.38
C ASN A 441 -18.76 -55.01 17.61
N PHE A 442 -17.71 -55.19 16.82
CA PHE A 442 -17.14 -54.11 16.00
C PHE A 442 -17.80 -54.05 14.62
N VAL A 443 -18.11 -52.82 14.18
CA VAL A 443 -18.70 -52.51 12.87
C VAL A 443 -18.00 -51.31 12.24
N MET A 444 -17.87 -51.35 10.92
CA MET A 444 -17.20 -50.34 10.10
C MET A 444 -17.73 -50.42 8.68
N TYR A 445 -17.84 -49.29 7.99
CA TYR A 445 -18.28 -49.21 6.60
C TYR A 445 -17.84 -47.87 5.97
N PRO A 446 -16.53 -47.67 5.69
CA PRO A 446 -15.95 -46.37 5.36
C PRO A 446 -16.61 -45.71 4.15
N GLN A 447 -17.32 -44.60 4.36
CA GLN A 447 -18.11 -43.86 3.38
C GLN A 447 -17.61 -42.41 3.26
N PRO A 448 -17.06 -41.97 2.12
CA PRO A 448 -16.32 -40.72 2.05
C PRO A 448 -17.22 -39.48 2.16
N ILE A 449 -16.80 -38.54 2.99
CA ILE A 449 -17.18 -37.12 3.01
C ILE A 449 -15.87 -36.33 2.87
N LEU A 450 -15.76 -35.43 1.89
CA LEU A 450 -14.71 -34.41 1.90
C LEU A 450 -15.21 -33.29 2.83
N SER A 451 -14.83 -33.38 4.10
CA SER A 451 -15.36 -32.55 5.18
C SER A 451 -14.63 -31.23 5.32
N ASP A 452 -13.33 -31.19 5.02
CA ASP A 452 -12.51 -30.00 5.24
C ASP A 452 -11.36 -29.81 4.22
N ILE A 453 -10.87 -28.58 4.10
CA ILE A 453 -9.79 -28.16 3.19
C ILE A 453 -8.95 -27.07 3.88
N GLU A 454 -7.64 -27.30 4.03
CA GLU A 454 -6.67 -26.30 4.49
C GLU A 454 -5.60 -25.97 3.43
N PHE A 455 -4.92 -24.83 3.56
CA PHE A 455 -3.92 -24.36 2.57
C PHE A 455 -2.53 -24.20 3.19
N ASP A 456 -1.57 -24.95 2.67
CA ASP A 456 -0.15 -24.90 3.07
C ASP A 456 0.56 -23.66 2.48
N VAL A 457 1.77 -23.35 2.97
CA VAL A 457 2.48 -22.09 2.68
C VAL A 457 2.87 -21.89 1.20
N ASP A 458 2.85 -22.96 0.42
CA ASP A 458 3.13 -23.02 -1.03
C ASP A 458 1.86 -22.98 -1.92
N GLY A 459 0.66 -23.06 -1.32
CA GLY A 459 -0.63 -23.14 -2.02
C GLY A 459 -1.14 -24.55 -2.29
N THR A 460 -0.46 -25.59 -1.78
CA THR A 460 -0.97 -26.97 -1.72
C THR A 460 -2.17 -27.03 -0.79
N MET A 461 -3.23 -27.73 -1.19
CA MET A 461 -4.35 -28.05 -0.30
C MET A 461 -4.03 -29.30 0.52
N VAL A 462 -4.42 -29.31 1.79
CA VAL A 462 -4.56 -30.54 2.59
C VAL A 462 -6.05 -30.82 2.76
N LEU A 463 -6.48 -32.04 2.46
CA LEU A 463 -7.88 -32.46 2.44
C LEU A 463 -8.19 -33.34 3.64
N GLY A 464 -9.22 -32.98 4.40
CA GLY A 464 -9.79 -33.81 5.45
C GLY A 464 -10.93 -34.64 4.90
N PHE A 465 -10.76 -35.96 4.82
CA PHE A 465 -11.85 -36.88 4.55
C PHE A 465 -12.39 -37.48 5.85
N MET A 466 -13.69 -37.39 6.04
CA MET A 466 -14.45 -38.02 7.12
C MET A 466 -15.12 -39.30 6.60
N ASP A 467 -15.22 -40.31 7.46
CA ASP A 467 -16.14 -41.42 7.25
C ASP A 467 -17.54 -41.13 7.81
N ARG A 468 -18.55 -41.15 6.93
CA ARG A 468 -19.96 -41.01 7.30
C ARG A 468 -20.46 -42.13 8.22
N PHE A 469 -19.89 -43.34 8.19
CA PHE A 469 -20.32 -44.43 9.05
C PHE A 469 -20.03 -44.14 10.53
N GLY A 470 -18.91 -43.51 10.86
CA GLY A 470 -18.67 -42.98 12.20
C GLY A 470 -19.78 -42.06 12.72
N LEU A 471 -20.35 -41.21 11.85
CA LEU A 471 -21.54 -40.40 12.19
C LEU A 471 -22.85 -41.20 12.20
N GLN A 472 -22.92 -42.34 11.52
CA GLN A 472 -24.06 -43.27 11.56
C GLN A 472 -23.98 -44.26 12.74
N ALA A 473 -22.87 -44.33 13.47
CA ALA A 473 -22.65 -45.27 14.56
C ALA A 473 -22.34 -44.59 15.90
N GLY A 474 -22.07 -45.40 16.92
CA GLY A 474 -21.69 -44.94 18.26
C GLY A 474 -20.93 -46.02 19.02
N GLN A 475 -20.45 -45.67 20.22
CA GLN A 475 -19.76 -46.56 21.15
C GLN A 475 -20.77 -47.36 21.99
N ASP A 476 -20.64 -48.68 22.02
CA ASP A 476 -21.45 -49.64 22.81
C ASP A 476 -22.97 -49.39 22.76
N ASN A 477 -23.47 -49.03 21.58
CA ASN A 477 -24.82 -48.54 21.30
C ASN A 477 -25.58 -49.47 20.34
N PHE A 478 -26.88 -49.26 20.11
CA PHE A 478 -27.67 -50.19 19.29
C PHE A 478 -27.58 -49.91 17.77
N GLY A 479 -27.76 -50.96 16.97
CA GLY A 479 -28.05 -50.81 15.53
C GLY A 479 -29.43 -50.19 15.28
N PRO A 480 -29.74 -49.79 14.04
CA PRO A 480 -31.01 -49.11 13.71
C PRO A 480 -32.24 -50.02 13.81
N SER A 481 -32.08 -51.35 13.84
CA SER A 481 -33.21 -52.28 14.02
C SER A 481 -33.60 -52.43 15.49
N ALA A 482 -34.83 -52.07 15.83
CA ALA A 482 -35.38 -52.26 17.19
C ALA A 482 -35.48 -53.74 17.61
N ALA A 483 -35.51 -54.67 16.65
CA ALA A 483 -35.47 -56.11 16.93
C ALA A 483 -34.06 -56.60 17.34
N ASP A 484 -33.02 -55.81 17.11
CA ASP A 484 -31.63 -56.17 17.40
C ASP A 484 -31.12 -55.48 18.67
N GLN A 485 -31.17 -56.20 19.78
CA GLN A 485 -30.71 -55.73 21.09
C GLN A 485 -29.20 -55.92 21.33
N ARG A 486 -28.40 -56.23 20.29
CA ARG A 486 -26.94 -56.28 20.39
C ARG A 486 -26.37 -54.86 20.42
N LYS A 487 -25.38 -54.65 21.30
CA LYS A 487 -24.57 -53.43 21.35
C LYS A 487 -23.39 -53.54 20.37
N TYR A 488 -23.09 -52.44 19.72
CA TYR A 488 -22.08 -52.28 18.68
C TYR A 488 -21.17 -51.09 19.01
N THR A 489 -19.92 -51.18 18.59
CA THR A 489 -18.99 -50.05 18.56
C THR A 489 -18.57 -49.79 17.12
N GLY A 490 -18.91 -48.60 16.63
CA GLY A 490 -18.51 -48.12 15.31
C GLY A 490 -17.10 -47.53 15.31
N PHE A 491 -16.36 -47.78 14.23
CA PHE A 491 -15.06 -47.17 13.98
C PHE A 491 -15.25 -46.14 12.85
N MET A 492 -14.85 -44.89 13.08
CA MET A 492 -14.73 -43.88 12.01
C MET A 492 -13.37 -44.06 11.32
N SER A 493 -13.32 -43.96 9.99
CA SER A 493 -12.07 -44.08 9.24
C SER A 493 -11.97 -43.08 8.08
N GLY A 494 -11.54 -41.88 8.43
CA GLY A 494 -11.15 -40.80 7.52
C GLY A 494 -9.77 -40.98 6.91
N ASP A 495 -9.36 -40.01 6.09
CA ASP A 495 -8.12 -40.03 5.29
C ASP A 495 -7.58 -38.58 5.15
N LEU A 496 -6.28 -38.43 4.90
CA LEU A 496 -5.56 -37.15 4.75
C LEU A 496 -4.75 -37.14 3.46
N LEU A 497 -5.20 -36.35 2.48
CA LEU A 497 -4.56 -36.26 1.16
C LEU A 497 -4.09 -34.84 0.84
N ARG A 498 -2.97 -34.69 0.12
CA ARG A 498 -2.50 -33.42 -0.44
C ARG A 498 -2.92 -33.27 -1.90
N VAL A 499 -3.31 -32.05 -2.28
CA VAL A 499 -3.51 -31.63 -3.67
C VAL A 499 -2.57 -30.45 -3.96
N HIS A 500 -1.42 -30.74 -4.58
CA HIS A 500 -0.36 -29.76 -4.83
C HIS A 500 -0.65 -28.91 -6.08
N LEU A 501 -0.15 -27.66 -6.07
CA LEU A 501 -0.29 -26.74 -7.19
C LEU A 501 0.99 -26.75 -8.05
N GLU A 502 0.91 -27.23 -9.29
CA GLU A 502 2.04 -27.36 -10.19
C GLU A 502 1.77 -26.63 -11.51
N ASN A 503 2.58 -25.61 -11.84
CA ASN A 503 2.44 -24.82 -13.07
C ASN A 503 1.02 -24.23 -13.29
N GLY A 504 0.28 -23.95 -12.21
CA GLY A 504 -1.09 -23.44 -12.25
C GLY A 504 -2.19 -24.51 -12.30
N VAL A 505 -1.84 -25.80 -12.31
CA VAL A 505 -2.75 -26.95 -12.30
C VAL A 505 -2.67 -27.65 -10.95
N TYR A 506 -3.83 -27.96 -10.35
CA TYR A 506 -3.90 -28.76 -9.13
C TYR A 506 -3.81 -30.26 -9.47
N LYS A 507 -3.03 -31.02 -8.69
CA LYS A 507 -2.88 -32.47 -8.83
C LYS A 507 -2.99 -33.12 -7.46
N LEU A 508 -3.71 -34.25 -7.38
CA LEU A 508 -3.69 -35.11 -6.20
C LEU A 508 -2.29 -35.73 -6.04
N GLU A 509 -1.89 -35.97 -4.80
CA GLU A 509 -0.69 -36.75 -4.50
C GLU A 509 -0.70 -38.13 -5.19
N GLN A 510 0.49 -38.67 -5.49
CA GLN A 510 0.62 -39.97 -6.13
C GLN A 510 1.82 -40.72 -5.57
N ASN A 511 1.60 -41.95 -5.10
CA ASN A 511 2.59 -42.81 -4.47
C ASN A 511 3.38 -42.09 -3.36
N GLY A 512 2.66 -41.41 -2.47
CA GLY A 512 3.17 -40.67 -1.34
C GLY A 512 3.93 -39.40 -1.71
N LYS A 513 3.70 -38.81 -2.89
CA LYS A 513 4.41 -37.61 -3.36
C LYS A 513 3.46 -36.46 -3.65
N SER A 514 3.82 -35.28 -3.14
CA SER A 514 3.12 -34.01 -3.28
C SER A 514 4.11 -32.98 -3.83
N GLY A 515 4.14 -32.79 -5.14
CA GLY A 515 5.20 -32.05 -5.82
C GLY A 515 6.58 -32.67 -5.57
N ASP A 516 7.56 -31.84 -5.18
CA ASP A 516 8.91 -32.28 -4.79
C ASP A 516 8.97 -32.99 -3.42
N LEU A 517 7.89 -32.95 -2.63
CA LEU A 517 7.86 -33.55 -1.29
C LEU A 517 7.51 -35.04 -1.37
N ILE A 518 8.27 -35.86 -0.64
CA ILE A 518 8.03 -37.30 -0.49
C ILE A 518 7.61 -37.54 0.97
N GLY A 519 6.37 -37.97 1.14
CA GLY A 519 5.80 -38.39 2.41
C GLY A 519 6.25 -39.79 2.80
N CYS A 520 5.86 -40.22 4.00
CA CYS A 520 6.41 -41.43 4.60
C CYS A 520 5.87 -42.74 3.99
N GLY A 521 4.75 -42.69 3.26
CA GLY A 521 4.05 -43.86 2.72
C GLY A 521 4.40 -44.24 1.30
N ALA A 522 5.35 -43.52 0.69
CA ALA A 522 5.78 -43.81 -0.68
C ALA A 522 6.21 -45.28 -0.84
N ASN A 523 5.50 -46.00 -1.71
CA ASN A 523 5.61 -47.42 -2.03
C ASN A 523 5.14 -48.39 -0.93
N LYS A 524 4.27 -47.97 0.01
CA LYS A 524 3.63 -48.88 1.00
C LYS A 524 2.49 -49.72 0.41
N GLY A 525 1.78 -49.24 -0.61
CA GLY A 525 0.69 -49.96 -1.30
C GLY A 525 -0.74 -49.57 -0.90
N ALA A 526 -0.92 -48.83 0.19
CA ALA A 526 -2.09 -48.00 0.47
C ALA A 526 -1.88 -46.59 -0.14
N GLY A 527 -2.96 -45.89 -0.49
CA GLY A 527 -2.98 -44.50 -0.94
C GLY A 527 -3.12 -44.32 -2.46
N PRO A 528 -3.43 -43.09 -2.92
CA PRO A 528 -3.42 -42.73 -4.33
C PRO A 528 -2.13 -43.16 -5.03
N GLY A 529 -2.22 -43.97 -6.07
CA GLY A 529 -1.05 -44.49 -6.78
C GLY A 529 -0.16 -45.49 -6.00
N GLY A 530 -0.59 -45.97 -4.83
CA GLY A 530 0.14 -46.97 -4.03
C GLY A 530 1.07 -46.41 -2.94
N GLY A 531 0.82 -45.18 -2.48
CA GLY A 531 1.43 -44.61 -1.27
C GLY A 531 0.62 -43.40 -0.80
N GLU A 532 0.34 -43.25 0.50
CA GLU A 532 -0.08 -41.96 1.09
C GLU A 532 1.13 -41.09 1.46
N PHE A 533 0.91 -39.77 1.49
CA PHE A 533 1.84 -38.83 2.08
C PHE A 533 1.85 -38.97 3.61
N TYR A 534 0.68 -38.86 4.25
CA TYR A 534 0.48 -38.80 5.71
C TYR A 534 0.39 -40.19 6.41
N CYS A 535 1.25 -41.12 6.01
CA CYS A 535 1.20 -42.56 6.27
C CYS A 535 1.35 -43.09 7.72
N GLU A 536 1.32 -42.21 8.72
CA GLU A 536 1.53 -42.53 10.15
C GLU A 536 0.30 -42.14 10.99
N ASP A 537 -0.88 -42.06 10.37
CA ASP A 537 -2.18 -41.90 11.05
C ASP A 537 -2.68 -43.24 11.64
N GLU A 538 -1.76 -44.05 12.13
CA GLU A 538 -1.93 -45.44 12.59
C GLU A 538 -1.87 -45.49 14.13
N TRP A 539 -2.88 -46.08 14.79
CA TRP A 539 -2.84 -46.30 16.24
C TRP A 539 -2.08 -47.58 16.58
N LYS A 540 -1.15 -47.48 17.53
CA LYS A 540 -0.33 -48.61 17.98
C LYS A 540 -0.73 -49.10 19.37
N PHE A 541 -0.71 -50.42 19.51
CA PHE A 541 -0.91 -51.16 20.74
C PHE A 541 0.20 -52.21 20.90
N LEU A 542 0.81 -52.27 22.08
CA LEU A 542 2.02 -53.05 22.36
C LEU A 542 3.12 -52.82 21.29
N GLY A 543 3.25 -51.57 20.84
CA GLY A 543 4.20 -51.16 19.79
C GLY A 543 3.91 -51.68 18.37
N LYS A 544 2.72 -52.23 18.09
CA LYS A 544 2.29 -52.68 16.75
C LYS A 544 1.07 -51.89 16.29
N VAL A 545 0.96 -51.65 14.97
CA VAL A 545 -0.27 -51.11 14.36
C VAL A 545 -1.44 -52.04 14.69
N ALA A 546 -2.54 -51.45 15.14
CA ALA A 546 -3.80 -52.16 15.43
C ALA A 546 -5.00 -51.56 14.68
N HIS A 547 -5.03 -50.23 14.50
CA HIS A 547 -5.90 -49.54 13.54
C HIS A 547 -5.06 -48.62 12.66
N SER A 548 -5.37 -48.53 11.37
CA SER A 548 -4.87 -47.49 10.46
C SER A 548 -5.97 -46.45 10.20
N GLU A 549 -5.70 -45.46 9.34
CA GLU A 549 -6.77 -44.62 8.75
C GLU A 549 -7.60 -43.89 9.82
N THR A 550 -6.95 -43.35 10.85
CA THR A 550 -7.60 -42.94 12.11
C THR A 550 -8.22 -41.54 12.08
N SER A 551 -8.13 -40.81 10.96
CA SER A 551 -8.69 -39.46 10.86
C SER A 551 -10.21 -39.42 11.05
N ASN A 552 -10.72 -38.31 11.62
CA ASN A 552 -12.14 -37.98 11.66
C ASN A 552 -12.51 -36.86 10.64
N GLY A 553 -11.54 -36.36 9.86
CA GLY A 553 -11.77 -35.49 8.69
C GLY A 553 -11.88 -33.98 8.93
N GLY A 554 -11.64 -33.46 10.14
CA GLY A 554 -11.48 -32.03 10.41
C GLY A 554 -10.00 -31.66 10.52
N VAL A 555 -9.58 -30.52 9.95
CA VAL A 555 -8.16 -30.21 9.67
C VAL A 555 -7.83 -28.76 10.03
N ALA A 556 -6.68 -28.53 10.68
CA ALA A 556 -6.18 -27.18 10.94
C ALA A 556 -4.66 -27.09 10.75
N LEU A 557 -4.17 -25.94 10.27
CA LEU A 557 -2.74 -25.63 10.26
C LEU A 557 -2.48 -24.15 10.59
N ILE A 558 -1.36 -23.87 11.24
CA ILE A 558 -0.84 -22.51 11.40
C ILE A 558 0.23 -22.30 10.30
N PRO A 559 0.07 -21.30 9.42
CA PRO A 559 1.05 -21.02 8.38
C PRO A 559 2.48 -20.86 8.94
N GLY A 560 3.43 -21.55 8.30
CA GLY A 560 4.84 -21.51 8.68
C GLY A 560 5.30 -22.54 9.73
N THR A 561 4.43 -23.24 10.45
CA THR A 561 4.89 -24.28 11.42
C THR A 561 5.44 -25.53 10.74
N GLY A 562 5.05 -25.79 9.48
CA GLY A 562 5.37 -27.04 8.77
C GLY A 562 4.62 -28.26 9.33
N GLU A 563 3.50 -28.03 9.99
CA GLU A 563 2.61 -29.03 10.58
C GLU A 563 1.18 -28.92 10.03
N VAL A 564 0.44 -30.01 10.14
CA VAL A 564 -1.03 -30.03 10.04
C VAL A 564 -1.60 -30.87 11.17
N ILE A 565 -2.73 -30.45 11.70
CA ILE A 565 -3.52 -31.14 12.72
C ILE A 565 -4.72 -31.77 12.02
N SER A 566 -4.99 -33.03 12.32
CA SER A 566 -6.23 -33.71 11.96
C SER A 566 -6.93 -34.21 13.20
N THR A 567 -8.24 -34.06 13.25
CA THR A 567 -9.09 -34.79 14.20
C THR A 567 -8.95 -36.29 13.95
N ALA A 568 -9.01 -37.12 14.99
CA ALA A 568 -8.76 -38.55 14.91
C ALA A 568 -9.43 -39.35 16.06
N MET A 569 -9.81 -40.60 15.76
CA MET A 569 -10.02 -41.64 16.78
C MET A 569 -8.67 -42.21 17.24
N ASP A 570 -8.61 -42.74 18.46
CA ASP A 570 -7.39 -43.30 19.08
C ASP A 570 -6.09 -42.52 18.74
N PRO A 571 -6.05 -41.19 19.02
CA PRO A 571 -4.99 -40.29 18.54
C PRO A 571 -3.62 -40.50 19.20
N VAL A 572 -3.56 -41.26 20.30
CA VAL A 572 -2.36 -41.48 21.12
C VAL A 572 -2.22 -42.98 21.35
N ASP A 573 -1.04 -43.51 21.01
CA ASP A 573 -0.72 -44.93 21.13
C ASP A 573 -0.95 -45.46 22.57
N GLU A 574 -1.32 -46.73 22.67
CA GLU A 574 -1.73 -47.43 23.90
C GLU A 574 -3.00 -46.90 24.62
N LEU A 575 -3.56 -45.73 24.25
CA LEU A 575 -4.86 -45.26 24.75
C LEU A 575 -6.02 -45.80 23.91
N PHE A 576 -6.99 -46.46 24.55
CA PHE A 576 -8.12 -47.12 23.89
C PHE A 576 -9.41 -46.30 23.94
N SER A 577 -10.27 -46.49 22.93
CA SER A 577 -11.63 -45.90 22.83
C SER A 577 -11.60 -44.40 23.13
N SER A 578 -10.74 -43.70 22.40
CA SER A 578 -10.42 -42.29 22.60
C SER A 578 -10.66 -41.48 21.32
N SER A 579 -10.78 -40.16 21.48
CA SER A 579 -10.91 -39.21 20.36
C SER A 579 -10.19 -37.91 20.69
N GLY A 580 -9.71 -37.23 19.65
CA GLY A 580 -8.94 -36.00 19.74
C GLY A 580 -8.23 -35.72 18.41
N TYR A 581 -6.90 -35.59 18.41
CA TYR A 581 -6.15 -35.16 17.22
C TYR A 581 -4.78 -35.80 17.10
N ARG A 582 -4.32 -35.91 15.85
CA ARG A 582 -2.93 -36.19 15.49
C ARG A 582 -2.35 -35.00 14.74
N VAL A 583 -1.07 -34.75 14.99
CA VAL A 583 -0.31 -33.69 14.31
C VAL A 583 0.78 -34.33 13.46
N PHE A 584 0.82 -33.97 12.19
CA PHE A 584 1.74 -34.49 11.19
C PHE A 584 2.64 -33.38 10.64
N SER A 585 3.78 -33.73 10.04
CA SER A 585 4.61 -32.74 9.34
C SER A 585 4.24 -32.63 7.86
N ASN A 586 3.90 -31.43 7.39
CA ASN A 586 3.63 -31.14 5.98
C ASN A 586 4.81 -31.41 5.05
N LYS A 587 6.03 -31.56 5.58
CA LYS A 587 7.25 -31.85 4.80
C LYS A 587 7.49 -33.34 4.54
N THR A 588 7.01 -34.22 5.42
CA THR A 588 7.37 -35.66 5.42
C THR A 588 6.20 -36.60 5.70
N GLY A 589 5.01 -36.08 5.98
CA GLY A 589 3.80 -36.83 6.32
C GLY A 589 3.83 -37.54 7.69
N LYS A 590 4.98 -37.57 8.36
CA LYS A 590 5.18 -38.28 9.63
C LYS A 590 4.40 -37.68 10.79
N TYR A 591 3.94 -38.55 11.68
CA TYR A 591 3.34 -38.20 12.97
C TYR A 591 4.36 -37.49 13.87
N ARG A 592 3.91 -36.51 14.65
CA ARG A 592 4.72 -35.70 15.57
C ARG A 592 4.26 -35.79 17.01
N ARG A 593 2.96 -35.54 17.24
CA ARG A 593 2.30 -35.59 18.55
C ARG A 593 0.83 -35.92 18.39
N GLY A 594 0.21 -36.40 19.45
CA GLY A 594 -1.21 -36.71 19.53
C GLY A 594 -1.79 -36.22 20.84
N LEU A 595 -3.09 -35.91 20.83
CA LEU A 595 -3.85 -35.49 21.99
C LEU A 595 -5.17 -36.25 22.02
N ALA A 596 -5.43 -37.00 23.09
CA ALA A 596 -6.74 -37.52 23.44
C ALA A 596 -7.45 -36.56 24.42
N LEU A 597 -8.68 -36.14 24.09
CA LEU A 597 -9.50 -35.32 24.99
C LEU A 597 -10.15 -36.17 26.11
N TYR A 598 -10.34 -37.46 25.85
CA TYR A 598 -10.81 -38.49 26.77
C TYR A 598 -10.37 -39.87 26.26
N SER A 599 -10.35 -40.88 27.13
CA SER A 599 -10.11 -42.28 26.77
C SER A 599 -10.99 -43.21 27.61
N GLY A 600 -11.60 -44.21 26.99
CA GLY A 600 -12.43 -45.21 27.68
C GLY A 600 -13.72 -44.68 28.35
N LYS A 601 -14.06 -43.40 28.20
CA LYS A 601 -15.15 -42.73 28.92
C LYS A 601 -16.54 -43.16 28.40
N PRO A 602 -17.38 -43.85 29.22
CA PRO A 602 -18.71 -44.30 28.79
C PRO A 602 -19.65 -43.14 28.43
N GLY A 603 -20.53 -43.36 27.46
CA GLY A 603 -21.51 -42.36 26.99
C GLY A 603 -20.92 -41.24 26.11
N THR A 604 -19.61 -41.21 25.89
CA THR A 604 -19.00 -40.54 24.73
C THR A 604 -19.25 -41.38 23.47
N LEU A 605 -18.86 -40.85 22.29
CA LEU A 605 -18.96 -41.57 21.02
C LEU A 605 -17.71 -42.41 20.70
N GLY A 606 -16.68 -42.39 21.57
CA GLY A 606 -15.52 -43.29 21.49
C GLY A 606 -14.81 -43.27 20.13
N LYS A 607 -14.73 -44.44 19.48
CA LYS A 607 -14.14 -44.59 18.14
C LYS A 607 -15.03 -44.15 16.98
N SER A 608 -16.32 -43.87 17.23
CA SER A 608 -17.27 -43.43 16.19
C SER A 608 -17.15 -41.93 15.92
N GLY A 609 -15.93 -41.42 15.77
CA GLY A 609 -15.62 -39.99 15.57
C GLY A 609 -16.23 -39.11 16.67
N GLY A 610 -15.72 -39.23 17.89
CA GLY A 610 -16.32 -38.60 19.07
C GLY A 610 -15.88 -37.17 19.37
N VAL A 611 -15.19 -36.53 18.43
CA VAL A 611 -14.86 -35.10 18.38
C VAL A 611 -15.22 -34.53 17.00
N SER A 612 -15.36 -33.21 16.95
CA SER A 612 -15.74 -32.45 15.77
C SER A 612 -14.52 -31.91 15.02
N ASP A 613 -14.79 -31.15 13.96
CA ASP A 613 -14.01 -30.04 13.40
C ASP A 613 -13.11 -29.30 14.43
N VAL A 614 -12.00 -28.71 13.97
CA VAL A 614 -10.97 -28.07 14.82
C VAL A 614 -10.64 -26.67 14.33
N VAL A 615 -10.82 -25.65 15.18
CA VAL A 615 -10.68 -24.24 14.79
C VAL A 615 -9.64 -23.52 15.64
N LEU A 616 -8.76 -22.78 14.96
CA LEU A 616 -7.75 -21.93 15.56
C LEU A 616 -8.34 -20.58 15.99
N LEU A 617 -8.09 -20.16 17.24
CA LEU A 617 -8.51 -18.87 17.78
C LEU A 617 -7.48 -17.77 17.47
N CYS A 618 -7.16 -17.60 16.19
CA CYS A 618 -6.17 -16.62 15.74
C CYS A 618 -6.74 -15.19 15.85
N ASP A 619 -6.22 -14.40 16.79
CA ASP A 619 -6.42 -12.94 16.83
C ASP A 619 -6.10 -12.30 15.46
N PRO A 620 -6.71 -11.15 15.12
CA PRO A 620 -6.34 -10.39 13.93
C PRO A 620 -5.01 -9.64 14.13
N PRO A 621 -4.21 -9.37 13.07
CA PRO A 621 -2.99 -8.60 13.25
C PRO A 621 -3.32 -7.15 13.62
N SER A 622 -2.44 -6.54 14.43
CA SER A 622 -2.59 -5.13 14.78
C SER A 622 -2.24 -4.25 13.58
N ILE A 623 -2.92 -3.11 13.47
CA ILE A 623 -2.54 -2.02 12.57
C ILE A 623 -1.33 -1.29 13.16
N GLU A 624 -0.39 -0.91 12.31
CA GLU A 624 0.72 0.01 12.58
C GLU A 624 0.76 1.10 11.49
N VAL A 625 1.05 2.34 11.88
CA VAL A 625 1.00 3.53 11.00
C VAL A 625 2.15 4.51 11.23
N GLY A 626 2.41 5.41 10.28
CA GLY A 626 3.47 6.43 10.34
C GLY A 626 4.25 6.52 9.03
N ASN A 627 5.48 7.05 9.08
CA ASN A 627 6.64 6.64 8.27
C ASN A 627 7.85 7.51 8.65
N ARG A 628 8.07 8.66 7.99
CA ARG A 628 9.34 9.42 8.08
C ARG A 628 9.18 10.95 8.06
N ILE A 629 9.98 11.63 8.88
CA ILE A 629 10.23 13.08 8.79
C ILE A 629 11.60 13.31 8.13
N TRP A 630 11.68 14.16 7.10
CA TRP A 630 12.95 14.42 6.40
C TRP A 630 13.17 15.88 6.03
N PHE A 631 14.41 16.21 5.71
CA PHE A 631 14.81 17.51 5.17
C PHE A 631 14.74 17.51 3.64
N ASP A 632 13.64 18.04 3.10
CA ASP A 632 13.51 18.33 1.67
C ASP A 632 14.48 19.47 1.34
N ARG A 633 15.55 19.12 0.63
CA ARG A 633 16.65 20.00 0.28
C ARG A 633 16.37 20.79 -0.99
N ASN A 634 15.53 20.25 -1.88
CA ASN A 634 15.33 20.78 -3.22
C ASN A 634 13.97 21.48 -3.42
N ARG A 635 13.06 21.32 -2.46
CA ARG A 635 11.70 21.88 -2.34
C ARG A 635 10.68 21.29 -3.30
N ASN A 636 10.80 20.00 -3.62
CA ASN A 636 9.84 19.28 -4.48
C ASN A 636 8.77 18.49 -3.71
N GLY A 637 8.89 18.32 -2.39
CA GLY A 637 7.97 17.51 -1.60
C GLY A 637 8.07 16.00 -1.82
N VAL A 638 9.23 15.48 -2.25
CA VAL A 638 9.47 14.05 -2.54
C VAL A 638 10.79 13.58 -1.91
N GLN A 639 10.78 12.43 -1.24
CA GLN A 639 11.94 11.89 -0.52
C GLN A 639 13.06 11.35 -1.45
N GLU A 640 14.01 12.18 -1.86
CA GLU A 640 15.16 11.70 -2.64
C GLU A 640 16.20 10.88 -1.82
N PRO A 641 16.99 9.99 -2.45
CA PRO A 641 17.98 9.15 -1.75
C PRO A 641 19.09 9.90 -1.02
N ASN A 642 19.40 11.13 -1.45
CA ASN A 642 20.42 12.00 -0.86
C ASN A 642 19.86 12.93 0.25
N GLU A 643 18.60 12.79 0.63
CA GLU A 643 17.95 13.66 1.62
C GLU A 643 17.93 13.03 3.02
N ALA A 644 18.37 13.81 4.00
CA ALA A 644 18.54 13.36 5.38
C ALA A 644 17.18 13.26 6.08
N GLY A 645 16.94 12.12 6.75
CA GLY A 645 15.85 12.02 7.70
C GLY A 645 16.21 12.71 9.02
N LEU A 646 15.20 13.21 9.73
CA LEU A 646 15.40 14.02 10.93
C LEU A 646 15.10 13.21 12.19
N ASP A 647 16.14 12.66 12.81
CA ASP A 647 16.04 11.95 14.09
C ASP A 647 15.91 12.93 15.28
N GLY A 648 15.18 12.54 16.32
CA GLY A 648 15.02 13.29 17.58
C GLY A 648 13.77 14.17 17.65
N ILE A 649 13.02 14.32 16.57
CA ILE A 649 11.70 14.98 16.54
C ILE A 649 10.66 14.11 17.24
N VAL A 650 9.97 14.70 18.22
CA VAL A 650 8.83 14.12 18.95
C VAL A 650 7.56 14.26 18.12
N VAL A 651 6.83 13.15 17.99
CA VAL A 651 5.60 12.99 17.20
C VAL A 651 4.49 12.43 18.11
N GLN A 652 3.27 12.94 18.01
CA GLN A 652 2.14 12.55 18.85
C GLN A 652 0.98 12.00 18.01
N LEU A 653 0.35 10.91 18.48
CA LEU A 653 -0.89 10.38 17.92
C LEU A 653 -2.08 10.88 18.73
N TYR A 654 -3.05 11.51 18.07
CA TYR A 654 -4.33 11.94 18.65
C TYR A 654 -5.50 11.10 18.12
N ASP A 655 -6.47 10.80 18.98
CA ASP A 655 -7.80 10.31 18.60
C ASP A 655 -8.79 11.49 18.76
N PRO A 656 -9.31 12.05 17.64
CA PRO A 656 -10.09 13.29 17.66
C PRO A 656 -11.40 13.17 18.44
N ASP A 657 -12.06 12.00 18.40
CA ASP A 657 -13.31 11.73 19.12
C ASP A 657 -13.13 11.85 20.65
N SER A 658 -11.93 11.51 21.13
CA SER A 658 -11.55 11.68 22.55
C SER A 658 -10.88 13.02 22.85
N SER A 659 -10.45 13.74 21.80
CA SER A 659 -9.63 14.96 21.85
C SER A 659 -8.35 14.84 22.70
N LYS A 660 -7.74 13.63 22.75
CA LYS A 660 -6.55 13.32 23.56
C LYS A 660 -5.40 12.79 22.72
N VAL A 661 -4.19 13.00 23.23
CA VAL A 661 -3.00 12.20 22.86
C VAL A 661 -3.24 10.77 23.33
N ILE A 662 -3.09 9.81 22.42
CA ILE A 662 -3.13 8.36 22.71
C ILE A 662 -1.71 7.79 22.84
N SER A 663 -0.77 8.30 22.04
CA SER A 663 0.62 7.82 22.05
C SER A 663 1.60 8.93 21.64
N THR A 664 2.89 8.71 21.87
CA THR A 664 3.99 9.58 21.46
C THR A 664 5.17 8.69 21.08
N ASP A 665 5.81 9.00 19.95
CA ASP A 665 7.06 8.36 19.50
C ASP A 665 8.08 9.44 19.16
N THR A 666 9.37 9.07 19.11
CA THR A 666 10.46 9.94 18.68
C THR A 666 11.11 9.35 17.44
N THR A 667 11.26 10.19 16.42
CA THR A 667 11.90 9.86 15.13
C THR A 667 13.33 9.34 15.33
N LYS A 668 13.67 8.30 14.56
CA LYS A 668 14.91 7.52 14.70
C LYS A 668 15.28 6.83 13.38
N ARG A 669 16.55 6.42 13.23
CA ARG A 669 17.04 5.59 12.11
C ARG A 669 16.94 6.25 10.73
N GLY A 670 16.98 7.59 10.68
CA GLY A 670 16.80 8.38 9.47
C GLY A 670 15.38 8.92 9.33
N GLY A 671 14.85 9.52 10.40
CA GLY A 671 13.58 10.25 10.43
C GLY A 671 12.36 9.44 10.81
N GLN A 672 12.49 8.15 11.12
CA GLN A 672 11.35 7.23 11.12
C GLN A 672 10.61 7.16 12.45
N PHE A 673 9.28 7.18 12.41
CA PHE A 673 8.38 7.10 13.57
C PHE A 673 7.21 6.17 13.25
N TYR A 674 6.71 5.42 14.24
CA TYR A 674 5.61 4.47 14.04
C TYR A 674 4.69 4.40 15.26
N PHE A 675 3.40 4.23 15.02
CA PHE A 675 2.36 4.01 16.03
C PHE A 675 1.67 2.68 15.76
N GLY A 676 1.78 1.73 16.69
CA GLY A 676 1.23 0.40 16.53
C GLY A 676 1.15 -0.37 17.85
N ARG A 677 1.16 -1.71 17.76
CA ARG A 677 0.93 -2.61 18.91
C ARG A 677 1.89 -2.41 20.08
N ASN A 678 3.07 -1.85 19.83
CA ASN A 678 4.16 -1.73 20.80
C ASN A 678 4.08 -0.44 21.64
N ASN A 679 3.35 0.59 21.18
CA ASN A 679 3.30 1.91 21.82
C ASN A 679 1.91 2.59 21.85
N VAL A 680 0.87 2.03 21.22
CA VAL A 680 -0.50 2.55 21.28
C VAL A 680 -1.33 1.77 22.31
N PRO A 681 -1.68 2.38 23.47
CA PRO A 681 -2.55 1.73 24.47
C PRO A 681 -3.91 1.38 23.85
N GLY A 682 -4.37 0.13 24.04
CA GLY A 682 -5.60 -0.37 23.44
C GLY A 682 -5.50 -0.76 21.96
N LYS A 683 -4.32 -0.59 21.31
CA LYS A 683 -4.07 -0.72 19.86
C LYS A 683 -4.83 0.34 19.03
N LEU A 684 -4.46 0.45 17.76
CA LEU A 684 -5.23 1.22 16.78
C LEU A 684 -6.53 0.48 16.43
N LYS A 685 -7.64 1.22 16.40
CA LYS A 685 -8.94 0.75 15.91
C LYS A 685 -8.90 0.66 14.36
N PRO A 686 -9.61 -0.27 13.73
CA PRO A 686 -9.81 -0.27 12.28
C PRO A 686 -10.90 0.74 11.87
N ARG A 687 -10.84 1.26 10.63
CA ARG A 687 -11.82 2.22 10.06
C ARG A 687 -12.08 3.43 10.96
N HIS A 688 -11.05 3.91 11.66
CA HIS A 688 -11.15 4.97 12.68
C HIS A 688 -10.22 6.14 12.32
N ARG A 689 -10.69 7.36 12.59
CA ARG A 689 -9.92 8.57 12.30
C ARG A 689 -8.86 8.83 13.36
N TYR A 690 -7.63 9.10 12.94
CA TYR A 690 -6.55 9.55 13.81
C TYR A 690 -5.87 10.79 13.23
N GLU A 691 -5.14 11.51 14.08
CA GLU A 691 -4.34 12.66 13.68
C GLU A 691 -2.93 12.57 14.28
N ILE A 692 -1.92 12.48 13.42
CA ILE A 692 -0.51 12.66 13.82
C ILE A 692 -0.26 14.16 13.97
N LYS A 693 0.41 14.57 15.06
CA LYS A 693 0.83 15.96 15.29
C LYS A 693 2.33 16.06 15.60
N VAL A 694 2.94 17.15 15.14
CA VAL A 694 4.31 17.57 15.48
C VAL A 694 4.27 19.04 15.90
N ASP A 695 4.76 19.33 17.11
CA ASP A 695 4.94 20.72 17.57
C ASP A 695 6.26 21.29 17.04
N MET A 696 6.27 22.54 16.56
CA MET A 696 7.47 23.20 16.02
C MET A 696 8.37 23.83 17.12
N THR A 697 7.93 23.84 18.39
CA THR A 697 8.73 24.26 19.55
C THR A 697 9.20 23.06 20.39
N GLN A 698 9.69 22.02 19.69
CA GLN A 698 10.18 20.74 20.21
C GLN A 698 10.95 20.84 21.56
N PRO A 699 10.65 19.97 22.55
CA PRO A 699 11.13 20.15 23.92
C PRO A 699 12.65 19.92 24.10
N GLY A 700 13.41 21.00 24.25
CA GLY A 700 14.67 21.03 24.99
C GLY A 700 15.92 20.44 24.32
N SER A 701 15.95 20.26 23.00
CA SER A 701 17.11 19.71 22.29
C SER A 701 18.30 20.70 22.21
N ALA A 702 19.19 20.71 23.21
CA ALA A 702 20.39 21.56 23.23
C ALA A 702 21.50 21.17 22.21
N ASN A 703 21.18 20.36 21.20
CA ASN A 703 22.10 19.81 20.20
C ASN A 703 21.34 19.72 18.86
N PRO A 704 21.91 20.10 17.70
CA PRO A 704 21.16 20.12 16.45
C PRO A 704 20.79 18.72 15.96
N TYR A 705 19.55 18.55 15.51
CA TYR A 705 19.05 17.30 14.95
C TYR A 705 19.96 16.81 13.80
N PRO A 706 20.48 15.57 13.85
CA PRO A 706 21.46 15.09 12.88
C PRO A 706 20.81 14.98 11.50
N GLY A 707 21.39 15.69 10.52
CA GLY A 707 20.83 15.82 9.16
C GLY A 707 20.55 17.27 8.76
N LEU A 708 20.36 18.17 9.74
CA LEU A 708 20.17 19.60 9.44
C LEU A 708 21.48 20.27 8.99
N PRO A 709 21.47 21.09 7.92
CA PRO A 709 22.65 21.84 7.51
C PRO A 709 22.98 22.92 8.55
N THR A 710 24.25 23.00 8.94
CA THR A 710 24.75 24.11 9.78
C THR A 710 24.59 25.43 9.02
N VAL A 711 23.69 26.29 9.50
CA VAL A 711 23.45 27.63 8.95
C VAL A 711 24.79 28.38 8.88
N SER A 712 25.17 28.85 7.68
CA SER A 712 26.51 29.39 7.47
C SER A 712 26.78 30.61 8.37
N ALA A 713 28.05 30.77 8.76
CA ALA A 713 28.48 31.79 9.72
C ALA A 713 28.09 33.23 9.34
N ASN A 714 27.83 33.50 8.06
CA ASN A 714 27.43 34.82 7.57
C ASN A 714 25.97 35.17 7.92
N ASN A 715 25.07 34.18 7.98
CA ASN A 715 23.64 34.37 8.29
C ASN A 715 23.36 34.35 9.81
N LEU A 716 24.38 34.07 10.62
CA LEU A 716 24.28 33.92 12.08
C LEU A 716 24.16 35.25 12.85
N ARG A 717 24.31 36.41 12.20
CA ARG A 717 24.19 37.73 12.87
C ARG A 717 22.75 38.18 13.16
N THR A 718 21.75 37.68 12.45
CA THR A 718 20.33 38.01 12.68
C THR A 718 19.59 36.99 13.55
N LEU A 719 20.18 35.80 13.79
CA LEU A 719 19.51 34.68 14.48
C LEU A 719 19.91 34.50 15.96
N ARG A 720 20.90 35.25 16.48
CA ARG A 720 21.41 35.12 17.86
C ARG A 720 20.46 35.59 18.97
N THR A 721 19.23 35.98 18.66
CA THR A 721 18.18 36.36 19.62
C THR A 721 17.04 35.34 19.74
N ALA A 722 17.05 34.27 18.95
CA ALA A 722 16.14 33.14 19.14
C ALA A 722 16.62 32.24 20.29
N ALA A 723 15.69 31.82 21.16
CA ALA A 723 15.97 30.87 22.24
C ALA A 723 16.28 29.46 21.69
N PRO A 724 17.01 28.61 22.44
CA PRO A 724 17.39 27.26 21.99
C PRO A 724 16.21 26.37 21.55
N ASP A 725 15.03 26.60 22.11
CA ASP A 725 13.84 25.74 22.07
C ASP A 725 13.05 25.79 20.74
N SER A 726 13.71 26.13 19.63
CA SER A 726 13.03 26.54 18.39
C SER A 726 13.71 26.19 17.06
N LEU A 727 14.60 25.18 17.03
CA LEU A 727 15.35 24.85 15.80
C LEU A 727 14.44 24.48 14.60
N LEU A 728 13.29 23.83 14.82
CA LEU A 728 12.31 23.57 13.75
C LEU A 728 11.60 24.84 13.22
N ALA A 729 11.50 25.92 14.00
CA ALA A 729 10.84 27.16 13.55
C ALA A 729 11.60 27.90 12.42
N GLN A 730 12.81 27.43 12.08
CA GLN A 730 13.64 27.87 10.96
C GLN A 730 13.33 27.11 9.64
N TYR A 731 12.30 26.24 9.65
CA TYR A 731 11.87 25.44 8.52
C TYR A 731 10.43 25.77 8.14
N ASP A 732 10.10 25.64 6.87
CA ASP A 732 8.73 25.60 6.37
C ASP A 732 8.40 24.17 5.92
N LEU A 733 7.10 23.86 5.83
CA LEU A 733 6.57 22.63 5.26
C LEU A 733 6.82 22.59 3.74
N SER A 734 7.09 21.40 3.22
CA SER A 734 7.33 21.18 1.77
C SER A 734 6.02 21.12 0.98
N PRO A 735 6.07 21.15 -0.37
CA PRO A 735 4.86 20.99 -1.18
C PRO A 735 4.10 19.69 -0.88
N LEU A 736 2.81 19.83 -0.59
CA LEU A 736 1.88 18.73 -0.32
C LEU A 736 1.66 17.90 -1.60
N ASN A 737 1.71 16.56 -1.50
CA ASN A 737 1.36 15.59 -2.55
C ASN A 737 2.00 15.84 -3.94
N ALA A 738 3.23 16.35 -3.98
CA ALA A 738 3.80 17.02 -5.15
C ALA A 738 4.52 16.11 -6.17
N ASN A 739 4.10 14.86 -6.32
CA ASN A 739 4.75 13.88 -7.19
C ASN A 739 3.96 13.55 -8.48
N THR A 740 4.64 12.89 -9.44
CA THR A 740 4.14 12.61 -10.79
C THR A 740 4.11 11.12 -11.15
N PHE A 741 4.06 10.23 -10.15
CA PHE A 741 4.23 8.78 -10.33
C PHE A 741 2.97 7.99 -9.94
N ASN A 742 2.81 6.77 -10.49
CA ASN A 742 1.60 5.94 -10.38
C ASN A 742 1.23 5.42 -8.98
N ASN A 743 1.94 5.80 -7.91
CA ASN A 743 1.49 5.61 -6.53
C ASN A 743 1.84 6.87 -5.73
N PRO A 744 0.93 7.86 -5.66
CA PRO A 744 1.31 9.22 -5.34
C PRO A 744 1.20 9.60 -3.85
N THR A 745 1.35 8.64 -2.93
CA THR A 745 1.27 8.88 -1.48
C THR A 745 2.38 8.21 -0.64
N ILE A 746 3.30 7.46 -1.26
CA ILE A 746 4.24 6.58 -0.50
C ILE A 746 5.62 7.19 -0.20
N ARG A 747 5.85 8.46 -0.56
CA ARG A 747 7.19 9.08 -0.45
C ARG A 747 7.19 10.61 -0.55
N ASP A 748 6.04 11.22 -0.40
CA ASP A 748 5.80 12.65 -0.53
C ASP A 748 5.48 13.26 0.85
N SER A 749 5.04 14.51 0.92
CA SER A 749 4.74 15.17 2.20
C SER A 749 3.24 15.27 2.39
N ASP A 750 2.69 14.58 3.39
CA ASP A 750 1.24 14.53 3.69
C ASP A 750 0.80 15.60 4.71
N ALA A 751 1.74 16.15 5.48
CA ALA A 751 1.42 17.07 6.57
C ALA A 751 0.88 18.42 6.10
N ALA A 752 -0.01 19.00 6.91
CA ALA A 752 -0.52 20.37 6.80
C ALA A 752 -0.15 21.20 8.05
N TYR A 753 -0.23 22.53 7.93
CA TYR A 753 0.01 23.43 9.07
C TYR A 753 -1.22 23.57 9.97
N VAL A 754 -1.00 23.54 11.29
CA VAL A 754 -1.99 23.87 12.32
C VAL A 754 -1.52 25.01 13.23
N ASN A 755 -2.46 25.59 13.99
CA ASN A 755 -2.20 26.62 15.01
C ASN A 755 -1.35 27.81 14.53
N GLY A 756 -1.59 28.30 13.31
CA GLY A 756 -0.85 29.44 12.74
C GLY A 756 0.62 29.14 12.44
N LYS A 757 0.89 27.96 11.86
CA LYS A 757 2.23 27.38 11.60
C LYS A 757 3.04 27.00 12.86
N LYS A 758 2.42 26.91 14.04
CA LYS A 758 3.09 26.45 15.27
C LYS A 758 3.17 24.93 15.39
N GLY A 759 2.34 24.20 14.66
CA GLY A 759 2.43 22.75 14.55
C GLY A 759 2.15 22.27 13.14
N LEU A 760 2.41 20.99 12.92
CA LEU A 760 2.07 20.23 11.73
C LEU A 760 1.11 19.10 12.12
N SER A 761 0.21 18.71 11.22
CA SER A 761 -0.55 17.47 11.40
C SER A 761 -0.88 16.74 10.11
N ILE A 762 -1.10 15.43 10.22
CA ILE A 762 -1.65 14.55 9.19
C ILE A 762 -2.91 13.91 9.76
N VAL A 763 -4.04 14.06 9.08
CA VAL A 763 -5.31 13.40 9.43
C VAL A 763 -5.55 12.26 8.47
N PHE A 764 -5.79 11.06 8.99
CA PHE A 764 -5.95 9.83 8.21
C PHE A 764 -7.01 8.91 8.87
N ASP A 765 -7.60 8.03 8.07
CA ASP A 765 -8.55 7.01 8.52
C ASP A 765 -7.89 5.64 8.39
N THR A 766 -7.78 4.89 9.48
CA THR A 766 -7.16 3.55 9.46
C THR A 766 -7.95 2.57 8.59
N GLN A 767 -7.28 1.59 8.00
CA GLN A 767 -7.92 0.57 7.18
C GLN A 767 -8.51 -0.58 8.04
N ASN A 768 -8.73 -1.76 7.45
CA ASN A 768 -9.12 -2.96 8.19
C ASN A 768 -7.97 -3.45 9.09
N LEU A 769 -8.27 -4.30 10.09
CA LEU A 769 -7.22 -4.93 10.90
C LEU A 769 -6.25 -5.72 10.02
N GLY A 770 -4.97 -5.72 10.42
CA GLY A 770 -3.88 -6.30 9.64
C GLY A 770 -3.39 -5.47 8.45
N ILE A 771 -4.07 -4.38 8.10
CA ILE A 771 -3.61 -3.46 7.05
C ILE A 771 -2.82 -2.33 7.71
N ASN A 772 -1.49 -2.42 7.65
CA ASN A 772 -0.60 -1.32 8.03
C ASN A 772 -0.65 -0.22 6.98
N ASP A 773 -0.35 1.01 7.39
CA ASP A 773 -0.38 2.18 6.52
C ASP A 773 0.85 3.05 6.74
N PHE A 774 1.72 3.13 5.73
CA PHE A 774 3.00 3.82 5.82
C PHE A 774 3.08 5.05 4.91
N THR A 775 1.95 5.73 4.73
CA THR A 775 1.80 6.99 3.96
C THR A 775 1.54 8.18 4.88
N GLN A 776 2.37 8.34 5.92
CA GLN A 776 2.35 9.51 6.79
C GLN A 776 3.75 10.10 6.92
N ASP A 777 4.14 10.82 5.88
CA ASP A 777 5.47 11.38 5.68
C ASP A 777 5.47 12.93 5.79
N ILE A 778 6.56 13.50 6.32
CA ILE A 778 6.65 14.94 6.64
C ILE A 778 7.94 15.54 6.08
N GLY A 779 7.83 16.27 4.97
CA GLY A 779 8.94 16.96 4.33
C GLY A 779 9.13 18.37 4.88
N LEU A 780 10.32 18.69 5.41
CA LEU A 780 10.67 20.03 5.91
C LEU A 780 11.75 20.68 5.05
N THR A 781 11.43 21.84 4.48
CA THR A 781 12.37 22.69 3.73
C THR A 781 12.92 23.80 4.62
N GLN A 782 14.17 24.22 4.41
CA GLN A 782 14.68 25.43 5.07
C GLN A 782 13.82 26.65 4.68
N LYS A 783 13.36 27.41 5.67
CA LYS A 783 12.61 28.66 5.49
C LYS A 783 13.42 29.66 4.69
N ARG A 784 12.80 30.35 3.72
CA ARG A 784 13.48 31.47 3.06
C ARG A 784 13.58 32.64 4.04
N ILE A 785 14.80 32.97 4.44
CA ILE A 785 15.14 34.39 4.61
C ILE A 785 15.03 34.98 3.20
N ALA A 786 14.28 36.07 3.03
CA ALA A 786 14.30 36.80 1.76
C ALA A 786 15.67 37.46 1.61
N GLU A 787 16.38 37.17 0.53
CA GLU A 787 17.55 37.95 0.13
C GLU A 787 17.06 39.36 -0.23
N PRO A 788 17.58 40.44 0.40
CA PRO A 788 17.02 41.78 0.26
C PRO A 788 17.22 42.30 -1.17
N ARG A 789 16.12 42.45 -1.91
CA ARG A 789 16.15 42.91 -3.31
C ARG A 789 16.40 44.41 -3.39
N PHE A 790 17.21 44.82 -4.36
CA PHE A 790 17.39 46.21 -4.75
C PHE A 790 16.30 46.62 -5.75
N ASP A 791 16.18 47.94 -5.96
CA ASP A 791 15.07 48.55 -6.70
C ASP A 791 15.59 49.83 -7.38
N LEU A 792 15.67 49.89 -8.71
CA LEU A 792 16.54 50.83 -9.46
C LEU A 792 15.84 51.97 -10.24
N GLU A 793 15.27 52.93 -9.53
CA GLU A 793 14.75 54.18 -10.09
C GLU A 793 15.79 54.96 -10.94
N LEU A 794 15.44 55.30 -12.18
CA LEU A 794 16.22 56.15 -13.09
C LEU A 794 15.49 57.46 -13.45
N ASN A 795 16.14 58.62 -13.23
CA ASN A 795 15.60 59.94 -13.57
C ASN A 795 16.52 60.73 -14.51
N LYS A 796 16.05 61.06 -15.71
CA LYS A 796 16.75 61.89 -16.71
C LYS A 796 16.05 63.23 -16.93
N LYS A 797 16.82 64.33 -17.00
CA LYS A 797 16.32 65.66 -17.36
C LYS A 797 17.38 66.54 -18.02
N ILE A 798 16.94 67.63 -18.65
CA ILE A 798 17.83 68.73 -19.07
C ILE A 798 18.08 69.65 -17.88
N ILE A 799 19.28 70.23 -17.82
CA ILE A 799 19.65 71.31 -16.90
C ILE A 799 19.65 72.64 -17.65
N GLY A 800 18.87 73.61 -17.16
CA GLY A 800 18.57 74.85 -17.86
C GLY A 800 17.37 74.71 -18.81
N GLU A 801 17.18 75.69 -19.69
CA GLU A 801 16.05 75.71 -20.63
C GLU A 801 16.10 74.54 -21.62
N CYS A 802 14.94 73.96 -21.94
CA CYS A 802 14.82 72.86 -22.90
C CYS A 802 14.75 73.32 -24.36
N VAL A 803 14.37 74.58 -24.63
CA VAL A 803 14.46 75.20 -25.96
C VAL A 803 15.90 75.59 -26.22
N LYS A 804 16.40 75.32 -27.44
CA LYS A 804 17.81 75.48 -27.84
C LYS A 804 17.91 75.88 -29.31
N GLN A 805 19.02 76.49 -29.72
CA GLN A 805 19.37 76.73 -31.11
C GLN A 805 20.34 75.67 -31.65
N ILE A 806 20.47 75.60 -32.98
CA ILE A 806 21.55 74.83 -33.62
C ILE A 806 22.89 75.46 -33.20
N ASN A 807 23.85 74.63 -32.77
CA ASN A 807 25.11 74.95 -32.09
C ASN A 807 25.05 75.16 -30.57
N ASP A 808 23.88 75.21 -29.92
CA ASP A 808 23.82 75.29 -28.46
C ASP A 808 24.36 74.01 -27.78
N THR A 809 24.77 74.15 -26.53
CA THR A 809 25.03 73.01 -25.65
C THR A 809 23.77 72.64 -24.87
N VAL A 810 23.32 71.40 -25.02
CA VAL A 810 22.36 70.77 -24.09
C VAL A 810 23.12 70.02 -23.01
N THR A 811 22.66 70.14 -21.76
CA THR A 811 23.22 69.41 -20.60
C THR A 811 22.16 68.48 -20.06
N PHE A 812 22.37 67.16 -20.20
CA PHE A 812 21.53 66.14 -19.59
C PHE A 812 22.09 65.77 -18.22
N ARG A 813 21.22 65.68 -17.20
CA ARG A 813 21.52 65.03 -15.92
C ARG A 813 20.70 63.76 -15.82
N ILE A 814 21.36 62.66 -15.49
CA ILE A 814 20.80 61.34 -15.22
C ILE A 814 21.12 61.01 -13.76
N VAL A 815 20.16 60.48 -13.04
CA VAL A 815 20.30 60.03 -11.65
C VAL A 815 19.79 58.60 -11.58
N LEU A 816 20.61 57.67 -11.08
CA LEU A 816 20.22 56.30 -10.74
C LEU A 816 20.20 56.19 -9.21
N LYS A 817 19.16 55.59 -8.64
CA LYS A 817 18.95 55.48 -7.20
C LYS A 817 18.53 54.05 -6.84
N ASN A 818 19.03 53.51 -5.74
CA ASN A 818 18.52 52.24 -5.19
C ASN A 818 17.49 52.57 -4.11
N VAL A 819 16.22 52.24 -4.32
CA VAL A 819 15.12 52.42 -3.34
C VAL A 819 14.73 51.15 -2.59
N GLY A 820 15.40 50.04 -2.87
CA GLY A 820 15.03 48.71 -2.41
C GLY A 820 15.22 48.48 -0.93
N GLU A 821 15.03 47.23 -0.51
CA GLU A 821 14.95 46.85 0.90
C GLU A 821 16.20 47.26 1.69
N ARG A 822 16.02 47.67 2.95
CA ARG A 822 17.15 48.07 3.81
C ARG A 822 18.13 46.90 3.98
N LEU A 823 19.36 47.09 3.47
CA LEU A 823 20.47 46.12 3.28
C LEU A 823 20.63 45.54 1.86
N SER A 824 19.77 45.88 0.91
CA SER A 824 19.98 45.56 -0.51
C SER A 824 21.18 46.31 -1.10
N ILE A 825 21.83 45.70 -2.09
CA ILE A 825 22.99 46.27 -2.80
C ILE A 825 22.87 45.93 -4.28
N ALA A 826 22.62 46.95 -5.10
CA ALA A 826 22.78 46.83 -6.55
C ALA A 826 24.28 46.92 -6.89
N ASP A 827 24.82 45.91 -7.58
CA ASP A 827 26.25 45.81 -7.89
C ASP A 827 26.46 45.55 -9.39
N SER A 828 27.59 46.02 -9.91
CA SER A 828 27.98 45.92 -11.32
C SER A 828 26.92 46.48 -12.27
N VAL A 829 26.24 47.57 -11.87
CA VAL A 829 25.18 48.19 -12.67
C VAL A 829 25.78 49.04 -13.78
N PHE A 830 25.17 48.98 -14.97
CA PHE A 830 25.49 49.84 -16.11
C PHE A 830 24.21 50.48 -16.64
N VAL A 831 24.27 51.77 -16.98
CA VAL A 831 23.19 52.53 -17.63
C VAL A 831 23.63 52.87 -19.06
N ALA A 832 22.77 52.68 -20.05
CA ALA A 832 23.00 53.13 -21.43
C ALA A 832 22.44 54.55 -21.61
N ASP A 833 23.17 55.44 -22.30
CA ASP A 833 22.72 56.80 -22.66
C ASP A 833 23.06 57.10 -24.13
N THR A 834 22.06 56.96 -25.02
CA THR A 834 22.30 56.99 -26.47
C THR A 834 22.04 58.37 -27.06
N LEU A 835 23.11 59.16 -27.19
CA LEU A 835 23.08 60.43 -27.92
C LEU A 835 22.70 60.20 -29.39
N THR A 836 21.65 60.87 -29.85
CA THR A 836 21.20 60.82 -31.25
C THR A 836 22.16 61.57 -32.18
N THR A 837 22.11 61.30 -33.49
CA THR A 837 23.02 61.88 -34.50
C THR A 837 23.11 63.41 -34.48
N ASN A 838 22.04 64.07 -34.03
CA ASN A 838 21.93 65.53 -33.98
C ASN A 838 22.67 66.13 -32.75
N LEU A 839 23.29 65.28 -31.93
CA LEU A 839 24.04 65.62 -30.72
C LEU A 839 25.50 65.15 -30.85
N THR A 840 26.44 66.10 -30.79
CA THR A 840 27.87 65.80 -30.69
C THR A 840 28.30 65.88 -29.23
N PHE A 841 28.84 64.79 -28.68
CA PHE A 841 29.36 64.75 -27.30
C PHE A 841 30.44 65.83 -27.05
N ILE A 842 30.40 66.47 -25.89
CA ILE A 842 31.42 67.41 -25.42
C ILE A 842 32.15 66.81 -24.20
N SER A 843 31.41 66.43 -23.16
CA SER A 843 31.98 65.94 -21.91
C SER A 843 30.95 65.18 -21.05
N ALA A 844 31.45 64.29 -20.21
CA ALA A 844 30.68 63.63 -19.16
C ALA A 844 31.37 63.81 -17.80
N ILE A 845 30.57 63.98 -16.75
CA ILE A 845 31.02 63.99 -15.35
C ILE A 845 30.08 63.10 -14.56
N ALA A 846 30.62 62.10 -13.85
CA ALA A 846 29.86 61.17 -13.02
C ALA A 846 30.29 61.24 -11.55
N THR A 847 29.38 60.98 -10.62
CA THR A 847 29.70 60.86 -9.18
C THR A 847 30.21 59.47 -8.80
N GLN A 848 29.94 58.46 -9.64
CA GLN A 848 30.42 57.09 -9.51
C GLN A 848 30.53 56.47 -10.91
N GLY A 849 31.45 55.52 -11.11
CA GLY A 849 31.72 54.90 -12.41
C GLY A 849 32.27 55.89 -13.45
N THR A 850 32.25 55.49 -14.72
CA THR A 850 32.68 56.31 -15.86
C THR A 850 31.68 56.18 -17.01
N TYR A 851 31.50 57.23 -17.82
CA TYR A 851 30.73 57.15 -19.07
C TYR A 851 31.68 57.07 -20.26
N SER A 852 31.45 56.08 -21.13
CA SER A 852 32.19 55.86 -22.37
C SER A 852 31.38 56.36 -23.56
N ASN A 853 31.88 57.39 -24.26
CA ASN A 853 31.22 57.88 -25.47
C ASN A 853 31.37 56.95 -26.69
N THR A 854 32.19 55.89 -26.59
CA THR A 854 32.37 54.88 -27.65
C THR A 854 31.37 53.73 -27.51
N THR A 855 30.92 53.43 -26.29
CA THR A 855 29.98 52.33 -26.00
C THR A 855 28.62 52.80 -25.48
N HIS A 856 28.46 54.11 -25.24
CA HIS A 856 27.27 54.74 -24.66
C HIS A 856 26.86 54.19 -23.28
N LEU A 857 27.78 53.54 -22.57
CA LEU A 857 27.55 52.98 -21.24
C LEU A 857 28.17 53.84 -20.14
N TRP A 858 27.43 53.97 -19.04
CA TRP A 858 27.87 54.53 -17.76
C TRP A 858 27.93 53.43 -16.71
N GLY A 859 29.13 53.21 -16.15
CA GLY A 859 29.35 52.22 -15.09
C GLY A 859 30.83 51.91 -14.86
N ALA A 860 31.17 50.83 -14.15
CA ALA A 860 30.25 50.05 -13.32
C ALA A 860 29.85 50.85 -12.06
N LEU A 861 28.59 50.69 -11.63
CA LEU A 861 28.03 51.34 -10.44
C LEU A 861 27.75 50.31 -9.33
N LYS A 862 27.72 50.80 -8.10
CA LYS A 862 27.39 50.02 -6.89
C LYS A 862 26.66 50.90 -5.88
N LEU A 863 25.42 50.57 -5.57
CA LEU A 863 24.50 51.39 -4.76
C LEU A 863 23.88 50.53 -3.65
N VAL A 864 24.08 50.90 -2.38
CA VAL A 864 23.30 50.31 -1.27
C VAL A 864 21.92 50.97 -1.18
N ALA A 865 20.97 50.36 -0.48
CA ALA A 865 19.63 50.91 -0.28
C ALA A 865 19.67 52.38 0.22
N GLY A 866 19.10 53.29 -0.55
CA GLY A 866 19.10 54.74 -0.32
C GLY A 866 20.16 55.54 -1.09
N ASP A 867 21.21 54.90 -1.63
CA ASP A 867 22.25 55.58 -2.42
C ASP A 867 21.69 56.07 -3.77
N SER A 868 22.33 57.11 -4.31
CA SER A 868 22.16 57.49 -5.71
C SER A 868 23.45 57.97 -6.36
N ALA A 869 23.65 57.59 -7.62
CA ALA A 869 24.70 58.10 -8.48
C ALA A 869 24.12 59.11 -9.48
N THR A 870 24.93 60.07 -9.94
CA THR A 870 24.55 61.06 -10.95
C THR A 870 25.57 61.05 -12.09
N LEU A 871 25.08 61.07 -13.33
CA LEU A 871 25.84 61.39 -14.53
C LEU A 871 25.35 62.70 -15.13
N THR A 872 26.26 63.56 -15.57
CA THR A 872 25.95 64.78 -16.33
C THR A 872 26.69 64.73 -17.67
N ILE A 873 25.94 64.70 -18.77
CA ILE A 873 26.47 64.71 -20.15
C ILE A 873 26.20 66.08 -20.77
N LYS A 874 27.24 66.71 -21.33
CA LYS A 874 27.12 67.88 -22.22
C LYS A 874 27.28 67.43 -23.67
N ALA A 875 26.36 67.85 -24.53
CA ALA A 875 26.42 67.64 -25.97
C ALA A 875 26.06 68.92 -26.73
N LYS A 876 26.72 69.16 -27.85
CA LYS A 876 26.43 70.26 -28.78
C LYS A 876 25.36 69.80 -29.78
N ILE A 877 24.33 70.60 -30.00
CA ILE A 877 23.36 70.38 -31.08
C ILE A 877 24.04 70.71 -32.41
N ASN A 878 24.07 69.76 -33.33
CA ASN A 878 24.74 69.88 -34.63
C ASN A 878 23.72 69.96 -35.78
N ASN A 879 24.23 70.18 -37.00
CA ASN A 879 23.46 70.13 -38.25
C ASN A 879 24.03 69.08 -39.22
N ALA A 880 24.47 67.92 -38.71
CA ALA A 880 25.14 66.89 -39.52
C ALA A 880 24.23 66.30 -40.62
N ASN A 881 22.91 66.26 -40.36
CA ASN A 881 21.92 65.57 -41.20
C ASN A 881 20.91 66.52 -41.88
N LYS A 882 21.23 67.81 -42.07
CA LYS A 882 20.25 68.87 -42.45
C LYS A 882 19.08 68.95 -41.46
N PHE A 883 19.39 69.02 -40.18
CA PHE A 883 18.39 69.15 -39.12
C PHE A 883 17.93 70.61 -39.01
N GLU A 884 16.81 70.93 -39.63
CA GLU A 884 16.25 72.29 -39.74
C GLU A 884 15.39 72.72 -38.53
N GLY A 885 15.15 71.81 -37.58
CA GLY A 885 14.45 72.06 -36.31
C GLY A 885 13.65 70.85 -35.82
N GLY A 886 13.06 70.96 -34.63
CA GLY A 886 12.19 69.95 -34.03
C GLY A 886 12.69 69.40 -32.69
N SER A 887 12.06 68.32 -32.23
CA SER A 887 12.39 67.65 -30.95
C SER A 887 13.64 66.78 -31.07
N ILE A 888 14.58 66.97 -30.15
CA ILE A 888 15.72 66.07 -29.91
C ILE A 888 15.44 65.32 -28.61
N ILE A 889 15.20 64.01 -28.71
CA ILE A 889 15.04 63.11 -27.56
C ILE A 889 16.39 62.44 -27.28
N ASN A 890 16.75 62.35 -26.00
CA ASN A 890 17.81 61.48 -25.50
C ASN A 890 17.22 60.53 -24.44
N VAL A 891 17.66 59.28 -24.42
CA VAL A 891 17.13 58.20 -23.58
C VAL A 891 18.24 57.62 -22.71
N ALA A 892 17.91 57.34 -21.45
CA ALA A 892 18.70 56.56 -20.50
C ALA A 892 17.91 55.29 -20.08
N GLU A 893 18.61 54.18 -19.85
CA GLU A 893 18.02 52.88 -19.48
C GLU A 893 19.05 52.08 -18.66
N VAL A 894 18.66 51.40 -17.57
CA VAL A 894 19.55 50.43 -16.90
C VAL A 894 19.77 49.26 -17.86
N LYS A 895 21.01 49.03 -18.29
CA LYS A 895 21.32 48.05 -19.33
C LYS A 895 21.72 46.67 -18.80
N SER A 896 22.24 46.62 -17.58
CA SER A 896 22.58 45.37 -16.89
C SER A 896 22.92 45.63 -15.42
N HIS A 897 22.62 44.68 -14.54
CA HIS A 897 23.02 44.65 -13.13
C HIS A 897 23.38 43.22 -12.71
N LYS A 898 24.02 43.03 -11.55
CA LYS A 898 24.18 41.71 -10.93
C LYS A 898 23.18 41.49 -9.79
N GLY A 899 22.08 40.80 -10.08
CA GLY A 899 21.03 40.46 -9.11
C GLY A 899 19.66 40.40 -9.78
N ALA A 900 18.62 40.76 -9.04
CA ALA A 900 17.27 40.93 -9.54
C ALA A 900 16.64 42.18 -8.90
N ASP A 901 16.15 43.08 -9.75
CA ASP A 901 15.31 44.21 -9.37
C ASP A 901 13.96 43.76 -8.76
N ILE A 902 13.19 44.70 -8.22
CA ILE A 902 11.89 44.40 -7.62
C ILE A 902 10.81 44.15 -8.68
N ASP A 903 10.73 44.98 -9.72
CA ASP A 903 9.78 44.88 -10.83
C ASP A 903 10.36 45.16 -12.25
N SER A 904 11.32 46.08 -12.39
CA SER A 904 12.02 46.41 -13.65
C SER A 904 12.91 45.29 -14.23
N ARG A 905 13.18 45.32 -15.54
CA ARG A 905 14.00 44.32 -16.27
C ARG A 905 15.02 44.96 -17.21
N PRO A 906 16.31 45.02 -16.83
CA PRO A 906 17.33 45.77 -17.56
C PRO A 906 17.40 45.54 -19.07
N GLY A 907 17.36 46.63 -19.82
CA GLY A 907 17.71 46.65 -21.23
C GLY A 907 16.60 46.26 -22.21
N ASN A 908 15.34 46.24 -21.78
CA ASN A 908 14.17 45.78 -22.53
C ASN A 908 13.43 46.85 -23.37
N GLY A 909 13.72 48.14 -23.16
CA GLY A 909 13.07 49.30 -23.81
C GLY A 909 11.67 49.69 -23.31
N ILE A 910 11.20 49.16 -22.17
CA ILE A 910 9.84 49.37 -21.66
C ILE A 910 9.74 50.71 -20.95
N ARG A 911 9.10 51.68 -21.62
CA ARG A 911 8.97 53.09 -21.16
C ARG A 911 8.06 53.33 -19.95
N THR A 912 7.63 52.27 -19.29
CA THR A 912 6.77 52.29 -18.09
C THR A 912 7.42 51.60 -16.89
N GLU A 913 8.58 50.96 -17.09
CA GLU A 913 9.48 50.54 -16.01
C GLU A 913 10.30 51.77 -15.57
N ASP A 914 10.67 51.82 -14.28
CA ASP A 914 11.28 53.00 -13.67
C ASP A 914 12.80 53.07 -13.87
N ASP A 915 13.40 51.96 -14.33
CA ASP A 915 14.78 51.86 -14.81
C ASP A 915 15.01 52.60 -16.15
N PHE A 916 13.94 53.11 -16.77
CA PHE A 916 13.91 53.79 -18.06
C PHE A 916 13.56 55.28 -17.92
N SER A 917 14.33 56.18 -18.56
CA SER A 917 14.10 57.62 -18.42
C SER A 917 14.53 58.44 -19.66
N LEU A 918 13.70 59.39 -20.10
CA LEU A 918 13.98 60.22 -21.29
C LEU A 918 13.96 61.72 -21.01
N ALA A 919 14.66 62.50 -21.83
CA ALA A 919 14.62 63.95 -21.81
C ALA A 919 14.58 64.53 -23.24
N LEU A 920 13.86 65.63 -23.41
CA LEU A 920 13.55 66.23 -24.71
C LEU A 920 13.98 67.70 -24.74
N ALA A 921 14.79 68.06 -25.74
CA ALA A 921 15.07 69.44 -26.13
C ALA A 921 14.26 69.81 -27.38
N THR A 922 13.88 71.08 -27.54
CA THR A 922 13.28 71.59 -28.78
C THR A 922 14.23 72.55 -29.47
N VAL A 923 14.50 72.34 -30.75
CA VAL A 923 15.06 73.36 -31.64
C VAL A 923 13.93 74.01 -32.44
N PRO A 924 13.82 75.34 -32.50
CA PRO A 924 12.79 76.01 -33.28
C PRO A 924 12.82 75.61 -34.76
N MET A 925 11.65 75.29 -35.31
CA MET A 925 11.43 75.05 -36.74
C MET A 925 11.05 76.36 -37.42
N LYS A 926 11.28 76.45 -38.73
CA LYS A 926 11.06 77.68 -39.52
C LYS A 926 9.99 77.48 -40.58
N ILE A 927 9.20 78.54 -40.85
CA ILE A 927 8.25 78.64 -41.96
C ILE A 927 8.29 80.04 -42.58
N CYS A 928 7.89 80.20 -43.84
CA CYS A 928 7.51 81.49 -44.39
C CYS A 928 5.99 81.54 -44.65
N PRO A 929 5.19 82.13 -43.75
CA PRO A 929 3.73 82.25 -43.93
C PRO A 929 3.35 82.98 -45.23
N ALA A 930 4.17 83.93 -45.68
CA ALA A 930 3.97 84.64 -46.95
C ALA A 930 4.10 83.77 -48.22
N LYS A 931 4.51 82.50 -48.09
CA LYS A 931 4.50 81.48 -49.16
C LYS A 931 3.43 80.39 -48.97
N ASN A 932 2.62 80.49 -47.90
CA ASN A 932 1.77 79.41 -47.39
C ASN A 932 2.54 78.15 -46.95
N ASP A 933 3.77 78.29 -46.46
CA ASP A 933 4.52 77.16 -45.88
C ASP A 933 3.81 76.65 -44.61
N THR A 934 3.52 75.35 -44.54
CA THR A 934 2.99 74.68 -43.34
C THR A 934 3.89 73.54 -42.87
N LEU A 935 3.87 73.27 -41.56
CA LEU A 935 4.51 72.11 -40.93
C LEU A 935 3.45 71.23 -40.28
N ILE A 936 3.68 69.93 -40.20
CA ILE A 936 2.86 69.02 -39.39
C ILE A 936 3.64 68.63 -38.13
N ILE A 937 3.11 69.00 -36.96
CA ILE A 937 3.64 68.58 -35.66
C ILE A 937 2.80 67.41 -35.12
N SER A 938 3.48 66.41 -34.55
CA SER A 938 2.86 65.14 -34.14
C SER A 938 3.16 64.78 -32.68
N ALA A 939 2.12 64.40 -31.94
CA ALA A 939 2.20 63.70 -30.67
C ALA A 939 2.07 62.17 -30.90
N PRO A 940 2.51 61.32 -29.94
CA PRO A 940 2.36 59.87 -30.07
C PRO A 940 0.89 59.45 -30.16
N GLY A 941 0.55 58.54 -31.09
CA GLY A 941 -0.81 58.10 -31.40
C GLY A 941 -1.49 57.16 -30.37
N ILE A 942 -1.11 57.23 -29.09
CA ILE A 942 -1.50 56.28 -28.03
C ILE A 942 -2.43 56.86 -26.95
N TYR A 943 -2.87 58.10 -27.10
CA TYR A 943 -3.69 58.81 -26.11
C TYR A 943 -5.15 58.88 -26.57
N THR A 944 -6.10 58.85 -25.63
CA THR A 944 -7.53 58.83 -25.95
C THR A 944 -8.09 60.22 -26.27
N LYS A 945 -7.40 61.28 -25.83
CA LYS A 945 -7.70 62.68 -26.22
C LYS A 945 -6.42 63.47 -26.44
N TYR A 946 -6.50 64.45 -27.33
CA TYR A 946 -5.49 65.47 -27.58
C TYR A 946 -6.17 66.84 -27.51
N GLN A 947 -5.45 67.87 -27.07
CA GLN A 947 -5.83 69.26 -27.26
C GLN A 947 -4.57 70.11 -27.46
N TRP A 948 -4.46 70.76 -28.62
CA TRP A 948 -3.34 71.64 -28.92
C TRP A 948 -3.57 73.09 -28.48
N PHE A 949 -2.47 73.78 -28.16
CA PHE A 949 -2.42 75.17 -27.73
C PHE A 949 -1.32 75.92 -28.50
N ARG A 950 -1.52 77.20 -28.80
CA ARG A 950 -0.52 78.13 -29.34
C ARG A 950 -0.35 79.32 -28.39
N ASN A 951 0.86 79.57 -27.93
CA ASN A 951 1.19 80.61 -26.94
C ASN A 951 0.32 80.53 -25.68
N GLY A 952 -0.01 79.31 -25.23
CA GLY A 952 -0.92 79.04 -24.10
C GLY A 952 -2.43 79.14 -24.41
N VAL A 953 -2.82 79.64 -25.58
CA VAL A 953 -4.23 79.74 -26.00
C VAL A 953 -4.67 78.45 -26.69
N LYS A 954 -5.83 77.90 -26.30
CA LYS A 954 -6.42 76.68 -26.89
C LYS A 954 -6.71 76.89 -28.38
N ILE A 955 -6.33 75.92 -29.21
CA ILE A 955 -6.69 75.89 -30.64
C ILE A 955 -7.98 75.07 -30.78
N GLU A 956 -9.09 75.72 -31.11
CA GLU A 956 -10.39 75.03 -31.23
C GLU A 956 -10.38 73.98 -32.35
N GLY A 957 -11.03 72.84 -32.11
CA GLY A 957 -11.06 71.70 -33.03
C GLY A 957 -9.74 70.92 -33.19
N ALA A 958 -8.63 71.39 -32.62
CA ALA A 958 -7.33 70.72 -32.69
C ALA A 958 -7.22 69.55 -31.69
N THR A 959 -7.95 68.46 -31.97
CA THR A 959 -8.09 67.29 -31.10
C THR A 959 -7.48 66.00 -31.65
N LYS A 960 -6.71 66.09 -32.75
CA LYS A 960 -5.99 64.96 -33.37
C LYS A 960 -4.57 64.83 -32.82
N ALA A 961 -3.98 63.65 -32.96
CA ALA A 961 -2.57 63.38 -32.66
C ALA A 961 -1.58 64.24 -33.49
N THR A 962 -2.03 64.78 -34.62
CA THR A 962 -1.27 65.71 -35.47
C THR A 962 -1.97 67.07 -35.57
N LEU A 963 -1.19 68.14 -35.62
CA LEU A 963 -1.64 69.50 -35.95
C LEU A 963 -0.82 70.03 -37.13
N GLU A 964 -1.48 70.62 -38.11
CA GLU A 964 -0.84 71.42 -39.15
C GLU A 964 -0.71 72.88 -38.67
N VAL A 965 0.48 73.46 -38.82
CA VAL A 965 0.83 74.80 -38.34
C VAL A 965 1.43 75.64 -39.47
N GLY A 966 0.71 76.69 -39.86
CA GLY A 966 1.14 77.70 -40.85
C GLY A 966 1.45 79.07 -40.24
N ALA A 967 1.71 79.14 -38.93
CA ALA A 967 1.93 80.41 -38.23
C ALA A 967 2.91 80.27 -37.05
N PRO A 968 3.76 81.28 -36.76
CA PRO A 968 4.79 81.21 -35.71
C PRO A 968 4.19 81.21 -34.30
N GLY A 969 4.90 80.60 -33.34
CA GLY A 969 4.50 80.53 -31.94
C GLY A 969 5.08 79.33 -31.19
N GLN A 970 4.81 79.28 -29.89
CA GLN A 970 5.06 78.11 -29.04
C GLN A 970 3.82 77.21 -29.03
N TYR A 971 3.98 75.96 -29.43
CA TYR A 971 2.92 74.96 -29.49
C TYR A 971 3.06 73.94 -28.36
N ASN A 972 1.95 73.67 -27.69
CA ASN A 972 1.84 72.66 -26.64
C ASN A 972 0.66 71.73 -26.93
N VAL A 973 0.71 70.54 -26.36
CA VAL A 973 -0.37 69.56 -26.43
C VAL A 973 -0.66 69.01 -25.03
N GLU A 974 -1.93 69.04 -24.65
CA GLU A 974 -2.47 68.25 -23.55
C GLU A 974 -2.92 66.89 -24.09
N LEU A 975 -2.56 65.84 -23.36
CA LEU A 975 -2.74 64.44 -23.71
C LEU A 975 -3.47 63.76 -22.57
N GLU A 976 -4.60 63.10 -22.84
CA GLU A 976 -5.32 62.33 -21.81
C GLU A 976 -5.28 60.84 -22.13
N ASN A 977 -5.03 60.03 -21.10
CA ASN A 977 -5.34 58.59 -21.13
C ASN A 977 -5.91 58.19 -19.76
N ASN A 978 -7.06 57.51 -19.75
CA ASN A 978 -7.79 57.06 -18.55
C ASN A 978 -7.90 58.13 -17.42
N GLY A 979 -8.15 59.40 -17.79
CA GLY A 979 -8.28 60.52 -16.85
C GLY A 979 -6.97 61.18 -16.40
N CYS A 980 -5.81 60.58 -16.68
CA CYS A 980 -4.52 61.22 -16.45
C CYS A 980 -4.17 62.20 -17.57
N VAL A 981 -4.11 63.50 -17.26
CA VAL A 981 -3.73 64.56 -18.20
C VAL A 981 -2.21 64.83 -18.10
N SER A 982 -1.53 64.77 -19.24
CA SER A 982 -0.09 65.06 -19.39
C SER A 982 0.14 66.19 -20.40
N LYS A 983 1.30 66.86 -20.33
CA LYS A 983 1.72 67.88 -21.30
C LYS A 983 3.10 67.55 -21.89
N ASN A 984 3.39 68.05 -23.08
CA ASN A 984 4.73 67.93 -23.67
C ASN A 984 5.79 68.64 -22.81
N CYS A 985 6.88 67.93 -22.46
CA CYS A 985 7.91 68.38 -21.51
C CYS A 985 8.70 69.62 -21.96
N CYS A 986 8.66 69.96 -23.25
CA CYS A 986 9.17 71.20 -23.82
C CYS A 986 8.20 71.68 -24.91
N PRO A 987 7.88 72.98 -25.02
CA PRO A 987 7.07 73.51 -26.13
C PRO A 987 7.74 73.25 -27.48
N MET A 988 6.94 73.00 -28.51
CA MET A 988 7.36 72.97 -29.92
C MET A 988 7.40 74.40 -30.44
N VAL A 989 8.56 74.93 -30.86
CA VAL A 989 8.68 76.33 -31.27
C VAL A 989 8.69 76.43 -32.79
N VAL A 990 7.86 77.32 -33.34
CA VAL A 990 7.81 77.67 -34.77
C VAL A 990 8.14 79.15 -34.91
N LEU A 991 9.09 79.48 -35.77
CA LEU A 991 9.52 80.84 -36.09
C LEU A 991 9.21 81.18 -37.55
N GLU A 992 9.05 82.47 -37.82
CA GLU A 992 8.89 83.01 -39.17
C GLU A 992 10.24 83.40 -39.75
N GLU A 993 10.57 82.90 -40.95
CA GLU A 993 11.80 83.24 -41.67
C GLU A 993 11.55 83.32 -43.18
N CYS A 994 11.02 84.46 -43.63
CA CYS A 994 10.83 84.74 -45.06
C CYS A 994 12.08 85.41 -45.68
N LEU A 995 12.83 84.65 -46.49
CA LEU A 995 13.88 85.19 -47.35
C LEU A 995 13.26 85.94 -48.54
N CYS A 996 13.14 87.26 -48.43
CA CYS A 996 12.76 88.16 -49.51
C CYS A 996 13.97 88.47 -50.43
N PRO A 997 13.90 88.20 -51.75
CA PRO A 997 14.94 88.64 -52.69
C PRO A 997 15.00 90.17 -52.77
N THR A 998 16.21 90.72 -52.85
CA THR A 998 16.42 92.16 -53.06
C THR A 998 16.06 92.60 -54.48
N GLN A 999 15.79 93.90 -54.66
CA GLN A 999 15.26 94.46 -55.91
C GLN A 999 16.17 94.22 -57.11
N ILE A 1000 15.58 93.75 -58.22
CA ILE A 1000 16.21 93.73 -59.55
C ILE A 1000 15.75 94.97 -60.31
N CYS A 1001 16.68 95.89 -60.62
CA CYS A 1001 16.43 96.96 -61.59
C CYS A 1001 16.51 96.40 -63.02
N VAL A 1002 15.48 96.65 -63.83
CA VAL A 1002 15.45 96.26 -65.25
C VAL A 1002 15.67 97.50 -66.13
N PRO A 1003 16.79 97.62 -66.86
CA PRO A 1003 17.01 98.71 -67.80
C PRO A 1003 16.25 98.49 -69.12
N PHE A 1004 15.75 99.56 -69.72
CA PHE A 1004 15.15 99.56 -71.05
C PHE A 1004 16.13 100.07 -72.12
N VAL A 1005 15.96 99.59 -73.36
CA VAL A 1005 16.86 99.90 -74.49
C VAL A 1005 16.11 100.72 -75.55
N ILE A 1006 16.73 101.79 -76.04
CA ILE A 1006 16.22 102.61 -77.15
C ILE A 1006 16.63 101.97 -78.48
N ASN A 1007 15.70 101.89 -79.44
CA ASN A 1007 16.02 101.62 -80.84
C ASN A 1007 15.31 102.62 -81.76
N LYS A 1008 15.96 102.96 -82.88
CA LYS A 1008 15.55 104.02 -83.82
C LYS A 1008 15.27 103.45 -85.19
N THR A 1009 14.03 103.57 -85.68
CA THR A 1009 13.61 103.17 -87.04
C THR A 1009 12.90 104.32 -87.75
N LYS A 1010 12.85 104.30 -89.09
CA LYS A 1010 12.26 105.42 -89.89
C LYS A 1010 11.45 104.93 -91.09
N SER A 1011 10.12 105.08 -90.98
CA SER A 1011 9.12 105.17 -92.07
C SER A 1011 8.88 103.95 -92.99
N LYS A 1012 7.68 103.36 -92.89
CA LYS A 1012 6.56 103.55 -93.85
C LYS A 1012 5.30 102.77 -93.39
N GLY A 1013 4.09 103.20 -93.80
CA GLY A 1013 2.88 102.35 -93.82
C GLY A 1013 1.76 102.65 -92.79
N ILE A 1014 0.79 103.47 -93.19
CA ILE A 1014 -0.61 103.58 -92.71
C ILE A 1014 -1.45 102.58 -93.57
N PRO A 1015 -2.64 102.00 -93.23
CA PRO A 1015 -3.73 102.36 -92.28
C PRO A 1015 -4.09 101.26 -91.22
N ILE A 1016 -4.97 101.39 -90.20
CA ILE A 1016 -6.45 101.70 -90.10
C ILE A 1016 -7.31 100.64 -90.84
N PRO A 1017 -8.49 100.12 -90.40
CA PRO A 1017 -9.42 100.44 -89.27
C PRO A 1017 -9.68 99.22 -88.32
N ARG A 1018 -10.66 99.09 -87.38
CA ARG A 1018 -11.64 99.98 -86.68
C ARG A 1018 -12.10 99.31 -85.36
N ILE A 1019 -12.33 100.13 -84.34
CA ILE A 1019 -13.47 100.14 -83.39
C ILE A 1019 -14.38 98.88 -83.35
N ARG A 1020 -14.30 98.11 -82.26
CA ARG A 1020 -15.22 98.26 -81.11
C ARG A 1020 -14.50 97.91 -79.80
#